data_AF-A0A0K1PSF7-F1
#
_entry.id   AF-A0A0K1PSF7-F1
#
_cell.length_a   1.000
_cell.length_b   1.000
_cell.length_c   1.000
_cell.angle_alpha   90.00
_cell.angle_beta   90.00
_cell.angle_gamma   90.00
#
_symmetry.space_group_name_H-M   'P 1'
#
loop_
_entity.id
_entity.type
_entity.pdbx_description
1 polymer ?
#
loop_
_entity_poly.entity_id
_entity_poly.type
_entity_poly.pdbx_seq_one_letter_code
_entity_poly.pdbx_strand_id
1 'polypeptide(L)'
;MSRRLPFGPTLPAAGAVVIAVLLACGSSGNEDGNGSPSGTGDPANGFGDSGERSVVSLRVEPPTATLTVESGAVQTQAFKLIATYSDNSTGDVTTSARWTATNLQVGNIASGVYSTTGSIGGIVAIKAALSDKTADATLTVKLHLLENPGNADPGTIAALKGATAKDAAIQWAYPYDGTVFPRGLNAPLLMWNNGGADDMYYVHVTSATFELESFTKVPPPSRYSFTTEGWQKFVDSTSGAADLTVARQAGAPGTVTVAGKQSWTIAPASMRGTIYYWANNKGRVMRIKPGAAAPDDFSAGSFGSLPTSTCTMTCHTVSADGSTLVSGGDTLGGSYDLLKNAPIHDTGGGAGSAQKRLWSNSAVSPNGKYVVQNASPLPGPPGAQAGLWNTADGTLVAGSGLESATLGMPNFAPDGTKLAYVNIANGALSAYDFDLKNAKVGATTELVPKGAAAEIAWPSVSPDAKWIVYHRGPLDTRDGAADLYFASAVTPNQEVRLAKLDGDGYPFAAGARDVSLNYEPTFAPVPSGGYFWVVFTSRRTYGNLLTGASAAVKELWVAAIDLNASPGVDPSHPPFLLPGQDQSSLNMRGFWALDPCKGDGQGCASGTECCGGFCDGSGPDGGLVCKSASACASDGDRCEKNEDCCNAPSGTICVNHVCSEPGPR
;
A
#
# COMPACT_ATOMS: atom_id res chain seq x y z
N MET A 1 17.35 48.71 40.63
CA MET A 1 16.11 48.58 41.42
C MET A 1 15.42 47.29 40.99
N SER A 2 15.26 46.37 41.95
CA SER A 2 14.28 45.27 42.10
C SER A 2 13.91 44.41 40.89
N ARG A 3 13.85 43.07 40.91
CA ARG A 3 14.12 41.98 41.87
C ARG A 3 14.02 40.73 40.97
N ARG A 4 15.00 39.81 40.99
CA ARG A 4 14.88 38.45 40.42
C ARG A 4 14.97 37.46 41.57
N LEU A 5 13.97 36.61 41.73
CA LEU A 5 14.02 35.33 42.44
C LEU A 5 13.18 34.29 41.67
N PRO A 6 13.48 32.99 41.84
CA PRO A 6 13.25 31.93 40.86
C PRO A 6 12.07 31.01 41.25
N PHE A 7 11.52 30.26 40.30
CA PHE A 7 10.78 29.02 40.56
C PHE A 7 10.95 28.05 39.38
N GLY A 8 11.36 26.81 39.70
CA GLY A 8 11.59 25.72 38.74
C GLY A 8 10.31 24.93 38.40
N PRO A 9 10.39 23.97 37.47
CA PRO A 9 9.27 23.12 37.11
C PRO A 9 9.25 21.81 37.91
N THR A 10 8.09 21.50 38.47
CA THR A 10 7.74 20.22 39.11
C THR A 10 7.28 19.20 38.06
N LEU A 11 7.91 18.02 38.02
CA LEU A 11 7.41 16.82 37.34
C LEU A 11 6.36 16.10 38.22
N PRO A 12 5.32 15.46 37.64
CA PRO A 12 4.51 14.49 38.36
C PRO A 12 5.13 13.08 38.28
N ALA A 13 5.14 12.41 39.43
CA ALA A 13 5.69 11.09 39.66
C ALA A 13 4.79 9.98 39.12
N ALA A 14 5.40 8.98 38.47
CA ALA A 14 4.79 7.72 38.10
C ALA A 14 4.77 6.78 39.33
N GLY A 15 3.59 6.25 39.66
CA GLY A 15 3.41 5.22 40.67
C GLY A 15 3.73 3.84 40.10
N ALA A 16 4.76 3.18 40.64
CA ALA A 16 5.08 1.80 40.36
C ALA A 16 4.27 0.87 41.27
N VAL A 17 3.54 -0.08 40.68
CA VAL A 17 2.88 -1.19 41.38
C VAL A 17 3.84 -2.38 41.39
N VAL A 18 4.23 -2.82 42.58
CA VAL A 18 5.05 -4.01 42.83
C VAL A 18 4.12 -5.21 43.00
N ILE A 19 4.24 -6.21 42.12
CA ILE A 19 3.60 -7.52 42.30
C ILE A 19 4.65 -8.50 42.83
N ALA A 20 4.45 -8.97 44.06
CA ALA A 20 5.29 -9.99 44.69
C ALA A 20 4.85 -11.40 44.28
N VAL A 21 5.80 -12.20 43.78
CA VAL A 21 5.63 -13.63 43.47
C VAL A 21 6.11 -14.45 44.66
N LEU A 22 5.22 -15.25 45.26
CA LEU A 22 5.55 -16.24 46.29
C LEU A 22 5.91 -17.57 45.61
N LEU A 23 7.20 -17.93 45.68
CA LEU A 23 7.70 -19.29 45.47
C LEU A 23 7.63 -20.06 46.78
N ALA A 24 7.09 -21.28 46.77
CA ALA A 24 7.24 -22.24 47.85
C ALA A 24 7.81 -23.55 47.30
N CYS A 25 9.05 -23.84 47.70
CA CYS A 25 9.67 -25.16 47.62
C CYS A 25 9.24 -26.01 48.82
N GLY A 26 9.03 -27.31 48.60
CA GLY A 26 8.91 -28.31 49.65
C GLY A 26 9.40 -29.66 49.13
N SER A 27 10.49 -30.16 49.71
CA SER A 27 11.20 -31.40 49.36
C SER A 27 11.30 -32.30 50.58
N SER A 28 11.04 -33.60 50.40
CA SER A 28 11.63 -34.81 51.02
C SER A 28 10.59 -35.94 50.92
N GLY A 29 10.85 -37.20 50.59
CA GLY A 29 12.06 -38.02 50.53
C GLY A 29 11.75 -39.34 51.26
N ASN A 30 11.71 -40.48 50.56
CA ASN A 30 12.22 -41.78 51.05
C ASN A 30 12.10 -42.88 49.98
N GLU A 31 13.23 -43.55 49.74
CA GLU A 31 13.37 -44.83 49.04
C GLU A 31 13.16 -45.99 50.03
N ASP A 32 12.64 -47.13 49.55
CA ASP A 32 13.27 -48.47 49.66
C ASP A 32 12.28 -49.61 49.38
N GLY A 33 12.77 -50.64 48.69
CA GLY A 33 12.40 -52.04 49.00
C GLY A 33 11.68 -52.86 47.92
N ASN A 34 12.47 -53.52 47.08
CA ASN A 34 12.07 -54.56 46.11
C ASN A 34 11.73 -55.90 46.80
N GLY A 35 10.77 -56.68 46.27
CA GLY A 35 10.50 -58.05 46.71
C GLY A 35 9.33 -58.75 45.98
N SER A 36 9.64 -59.53 44.95
CA SER A 36 8.82 -60.66 44.42
C SER A 36 9.23 -61.97 45.14
N PRO A 37 8.47 -63.11 45.13
CA PRO A 37 7.68 -63.61 44.00
C PRO A 37 6.38 -64.43 44.29
N SER A 38 5.65 -64.68 43.19
CA SER A 38 4.85 -65.89 42.85
C SER A 38 3.67 -66.35 43.72
N GLY A 39 2.48 -66.43 43.09
CA GLY A 39 1.71 -67.67 43.09
C GLY A 39 0.23 -67.58 43.48
N THR A 40 -0.61 -67.96 42.52
CA THR A 40 -1.93 -68.61 42.63
C THR A 40 -3.20 -67.76 42.77
N GLY A 41 -4.15 -68.04 41.87
CA GLY A 41 -5.58 -68.04 42.16
C GLY A 41 -6.38 -66.89 41.56
N ASP A 42 -6.86 -67.07 40.33
CA ASP A 42 -8.07 -66.41 39.86
C ASP A 42 -9.26 -66.84 40.74
N PRO A 43 -10.20 -65.93 41.05
CA PRO A 43 -11.43 -66.01 40.29
C PRO A 43 -11.99 -64.64 39.87
N ALA A 44 -12.27 -64.53 38.58
CA ALA A 44 -13.48 -63.94 38.01
C ALA A 44 -14.05 -62.72 38.74
N ASN A 45 -13.53 -61.53 38.41
CA ASN A 45 -14.32 -60.30 38.43
C ASN A 45 -14.43 -59.78 37.01
N GLY A 46 -15.60 -60.03 36.41
CA GLY A 46 -16.02 -59.39 35.17
C GLY A 46 -16.12 -57.88 35.38
N PHE A 47 -15.06 -57.17 35.03
CA PHE A 47 -15.18 -55.79 34.61
C PHE A 47 -15.48 -55.85 33.11
N GLY A 48 -16.74 -55.55 32.79
CA GLY A 48 -17.15 -55.34 31.42
C GLY A 48 -16.20 -54.36 30.76
N ASP A 49 -15.64 -54.80 29.64
CA ASP A 49 -15.08 -53.96 28.61
C ASP A 49 -16.17 -52.96 28.21
N SER A 50 -16.20 -51.82 28.92
CA SER A 50 -17.01 -50.67 28.51
C SER A 50 -16.29 -50.12 27.30
N GLY A 51 -16.59 -50.73 26.14
CA GLY A 51 -15.89 -50.53 24.88
C GLY A 51 -15.51 -49.07 24.72
N GLU A 52 -14.21 -48.81 24.81
CA GLU A 52 -13.65 -47.47 24.85
C GLU A 52 -13.98 -46.82 23.51
N ARG A 53 -14.98 -45.93 23.53
CA ARG A 53 -15.47 -45.27 22.32
C ARG A 53 -14.41 -44.29 21.85
N SER A 54 -13.73 -44.60 20.76
CA SER A 54 -12.73 -43.72 20.16
C SER A 54 -13.41 -42.63 19.31
N VAL A 55 -12.84 -41.42 19.31
CA VAL A 55 -13.31 -40.34 18.45
C VAL A 55 -12.98 -40.68 17.00
N VAL A 56 -13.97 -40.62 16.11
CA VAL A 56 -13.84 -40.86 14.67
C VAL A 56 -13.71 -39.53 13.92
N SER A 57 -14.56 -38.55 14.24
CA SER A 57 -14.58 -37.24 13.60
C SER A 57 -15.03 -36.14 14.56
N LEU A 58 -14.73 -34.89 14.20
CA LEU A 58 -15.10 -33.69 14.93
C LEU A 58 -15.86 -32.74 14.01
N ARG A 59 -16.78 -31.94 14.58
CA ARG A 59 -17.37 -30.78 13.90
C ARG A 59 -17.59 -29.63 14.89
N VAL A 60 -17.42 -28.40 14.42
CA VAL A 60 -17.77 -27.21 15.19
C VAL A 60 -19.21 -26.79 14.88
N GLU A 61 -20.00 -26.46 15.90
CA GLU A 61 -21.37 -25.95 15.78
C GLU A 61 -21.52 -24.56 16.42
N PRO A 62 -22.02 -23.54 15.69
CA PRO A 62 -22.33 -23.59 14.25
C PRO A 62 -21.04 -23.61 13.40
N PRO A 63 -21.07 -24.18 12.18
CA PRO A 63 -19.92 -24.15 11.27
C PRO A 63 -19.63 -22.75 10.72
N THR A 64 -20.64 -21.88 10.72
CA THR A 64 -20.51 -20.45 10.39
C THR A 64 -21.34 -19.58 11.34
N ALA A 65 -20.88 -18.37 11.63
CA ALA A 65 -21.62 -17.39 12.44
C ALA A 65 -21.34 -15.96 11.97
N THR A 66 -22.22 -15.02 12.32
CA THR A 66 -22.03 -13.59 12.07
C THR A 66 -22.41 -12.78 13.31
N LEU A 67 -21.52 -11.89 13.73
CA LEU A 67 -21.77 -10.91 14.79
C LEU A 67 -21.76 -9.51 14.21
N THR A 68 -22.78 -8.71 14.50
CA THR A 68 -22.73 -7.25 14.26
C THR A 68 -22.40 -6.57 15.58
N VAL A 69 -21.39 -5.70 15.56
CA VAL A 69 -20.80 -5.12 16.77
C VAL A 69 -20.82 -3.61 16.64
N GLU A 70 -21.54 -2.94 17.53
CA GLU A 70 -21.43 -1.49 17.67
C GLU A 70 -20.01 -1.12 18.10
N SER A 71 -19.42 -0.11 17.46
CA SER A 71 -18.06 0.35 17.76
C SER A 71 -17.86 0.60 19.27
N GLY A 72 -16.89 -0.08 19.86
CA GLY A 72 -16.56 -0.02 21.28
C GLY A 72 -17.30 -1.05 22.16
N ALA A 73 -18.26 -1.79 21.61
CA ALA A 73 -18.97 -2.85 22.33
C ALA A 73 -18.26 -4.21 22.19
N VAL A 74 -18.32 -5.02 23.24
CA VAL A 74 -17.91 -6.42 23.20
C VAL A 74 -19.14 -7.29 22.96
N GLN A 75 -19.06 -8.18 21.99
CA GLN A 75 -20.06 -9.22 21.71
C GLN A 75 -19.39 -10.58 21.76
N THR A 76 -20.18 -11.62 22.05
CA THR A 76 -19.68 -12.99 22.15
C THR A 76 -20.44 -13.95 21.25
N GLN A 77 -19.74 -14.97 20.76
CA GLN A 77 -20.33 -16.09 20.02
C GLN A 77 -19.86 -17.39 20.64
N ALA A 78 -20.80 -18.22 21.07
CA ALA A 78 -20.50 -19.57 21.55
C ALA A 78 -20.41 -20.55 20.37
N PHE A 79 -19.39 -21.39 20.39
CA PHE A 79 -19.16 -22.54 19.53
C PHE A 79 -19.08 -23.79 20.38
N LYS A 80 -19.61 -24.89 19.85
CA LYS A 80 -19.49 -26.21 20.43
C LYS A 80 -18.62 -27.10 19.57
N LEU A 81 -17.82 -27.97 20.18
CA LEU A 81 -17.14 -29.05 19.48
C LEU A 81 -17.92 -30.34 19.73
N ILE A 82 -18.42 -30.96 18.66
CA ILE A 82 -19.14 -32.24 18.75
C ILE A 82 -18.25 -33.35 18.19
N ALA A 83 -17.97 -34.36 19.01
CA ALA A 83 -17.29 -35.57 18.62
C ALA A 83 -18.29 -36.62 18.13
N THR A 84 -17.94 -37.34 17.06
CA THR A 84 -18.61 -38.58 16.65
C THR A 84 -17.70 -39.74 17.02
N TYR A 85 -18.24 -40.74 17.71
CA TYR A 85 -17.49 -41.88 18.23
C TYR A 85 -17.63 -43.12 17.33
N SER A 86 -16.80 -44.14 17.58
CA SER A 86 -16.75 -45.40 16.82
C SER A 86 -18.06 -46.21 16.82
N ASP A 87 -18.95 -45.96 17.78
CA ASP A 87 -20.27 -46.57 17.87
C ASP A 87 -21.38 -45.72 17.21
N ASN A 88 -21.00 -44.67 16.46
CA ASN A 88 -21.86 -43.66 15.86
C ASN A 88 -22.62 -42.75 16.85
N SER A 89 -22.33 -42.83 18.17
CA SER A 89 -22.84 -41.84 19.11
C SER A 89 -22.12 -40.49 18.96
N THR A 90 -22.74 -39.41 19.44
CA THR A 90 -22.12 -38.07 19.44
C THR A 90 -22.10 -37.47 20.84
N GLY A 91 -21.08 -36.67 21.15
CA GLY A 91 -20.95 -35.98 22.44
C GLY A 91 -20.37 -34.58 22.30
N ASP A 92 -20.81 -33.66 23.17
CA ASP A 92 -20.25 -32.32 23.29
C ASP A 92 -18.94 -32.41 24.09
N VAL A 93 -17.84 -32.05 23.43
CA VAL A 93 -16.46 -32.10 23.94
C VAL A 93 -15.84 -30.70 24.00
N THR A 94 -16.65 -29.64 24.02
CA THR A 94 -16.23 -28.23 23.95
C THR A 94 -15.21 -27.86 25.01
N THR A 95 -15.39 -28.33 26.24
CA THR A 95 -14.53 -28.02 27.39
C THR A 95 -13.21 -28.79 27.39
N SER A 96 -13.16 -29.92 26.68
CA SER A 96 -11.94 -30.74 26.52
C SER A 96 -11.11 -30.35 25.31
N ALA A 97 -11.65 -29.50 24.44
CA ALA A 97 -11.01 -29.08 23.20
C ALA A 97 -10.04 -27.91 23.41
N ARG A 98 -8.96 -27.90 22.61
CA ARG A 98 -8.12 -26.71 22.43
C ARG A 98 -8.71 -25.85 21.33
N TRP A 99 -9.03 -24.59 21.65
CA TRP A 99 -9.56 -23.62 20.70
C TRP A 99 -8.50 -22.61 20.27
N THR A 100 -8.54 -22.22 19.00
CA THR A 100 -7.70 -21.17 18.43
C THR A 100 -8.51 -20.36 17.43
N ALA A 101 -8.16 -19.08 17.27
CA ALA A 101 -8.76 -18.18 16.31
C ALA A 101 -7.64 -17.47 15.50
N THR A 102 -7.90 -17.19 14.24
CA THR A 102 -7.09 -16.25 13.45
C THR A 102 -7.46 -14.80 13.77
N ASN A 103 -6.72 -13.83 13.21
CA ASN A 103 -7.01 -12.39 13.29
C ASN A 103 -7.33 -11.89 14.71
N LEU A 104 -6.33 -12.01 15.59
CA LEU A 104 -6.46 -11.69 17.02
C LEU A 104 -6.76 -10.20 17.30
N GLN A 105 -6.60 -9.33 16.30
CA GLN A 105 -6.99 -7.92 16.40
C GLN A 105 -8.53 -7.75 16.46
N VAL A 106 -9.29 -8.67 15.87
CA VAL A 106 -10.76 -8.68 15.90
C VAL A 106 -11.30 -9.24 17.22
N GLY A 107 -10.59 -10.18 17.83
CA GLY A 107 -11.02 -10.85 19.06
C GLY A 107 -10.32 -12.20 19.28
N ASN A 108 -10.72 -12.90 20.34
CA ASN A 108 -10.10 -14.17 20.75
C ASN A 108 -11.18 -15.18 21.18
N ILE A 109 -10.84 -16.48 21.13
CA ILE A 109 -11.67 -17.58 21.61
C ILE A 109 -11.07 -18.25 22.83
N ALA A 110 -11.90 -18.46 23.86
CA ALA A 110 -11.54 -19.23 25.04
C ALA A 110 -12.69 -20.19 25.38
N SER A 111 -12.37 -21.47 25.60
CA SER A 111 -13.36 -22.49 26.00
C SER A 111 -14.62 -22.54 25.12
N GLY A 112 -14.44 -22.40 23.81
CA GLY A 112 -15.54 -22.37 22.83
C GLY A 112 -16.28 -21.03 22.73
N VAL A 113 -15.95 -20.01 23.51
CA VAL A 113 -16.60 -18.69 23.44
C VAL A 113 -15.66 -17.67 22.80
N TYR A 114 -16.02 -17.19 21.62
CA TYR A 114 -15.36 -16.07 20.97
C TYR A 114 -15.83 -14.75 21.58
N SER A 115 -14.91 -13.81 21.80
CA SER A 115 -15.20 -12.46 22.29
C SER A 115 -14.50 -11.41 21.41
N THR A 116 -15.27 -10.44 20.92
CA THR A 116 -14.76 -9.37 20.04
C THR A 116 -14.01 -8.30 20.84
N THR A 117 -13.06 -7.61 20.22
CA THR A 117 -12.44 -6.40 20.83
C THR A 117 -13.38 -5.20 20.78
N GLY A 118 -14.30 -5.17 19.80
CA GLY A 118 -15.18 -4.03 19.54
C GLY A 118 -14.51 -2.91 18.73
N SER A 119 -13.25 -3.08 18.32
CA SER A 119 -12.47 -2.04 17.67
C SER A 119 -12.44 -2.17 16.14
N ILE A 120 -12.41 -3.39 15.61
CA ILE A 120 -12.38 -3.70 14.18
C ILE A 120 -13.28 -4.91 13.87
N GLY A 121 -13.78 -4.97 12.64
CA GLY A 121 -14.44 -6.14 12.06
C GLY A 121 -13.45 -7.02 11.30
N GLY A 122 -13.90 -8.19 10.85
CA GLY A 122 -13.08 -9.11 10.06
C GLY A 122 -13.64 -10.52 9.98
N ILE A 123 -13.01 -11.33 9.13
CA ILE A 123 -13.29 -12.77 9.03
C ILE A 123 -12.28 -13.52 9.91
N VAL A 124 -12.79 -14.47 10.70
CA VAL A 124 -12.03 -15.24 11.67
C VAL A 124 -12.25 -16.73 11.40
N ALA A 125 -11.16 -17.47 11.19
CA ALA A 125 -11.19 -18.92 11.20
C ALA A 125 -11.04 -19.41 12.64
N ILE A 126 -12.01 -20.19 13.11
CA ILE A 126 -12.01 -20.85 14.40
C ILE A 126 -11.58 -22.29 14.19
N LYS A 127 -10.58 -22.75 14.93
CA LYS A 127 -10.12 -24.14 14.90
C LYS A 127 -10.20 -24.73 16.30
N ALA A 128 -10.84 -25.89 16.40
CA ALA A 128 -10.94 -26.70 17.60
C ALA A 128 -10.17 -28.01 17.39
N ALA A 129 -9.39 -28.42 18.38
CA ALA A 129 -8.62 -29.65 18.35
C ALA A 129 -8.93 -30.52 19.58
N LEU A 130 -9.10 -31.82 19.36
CA LEU A 130 -9.20 -32.83 20.40
C LEU A 130 -8.36 -34.05 19.96
N SER A 131 -7.36 -34.41 20.77
CA SER A 131 -6.36 -35.42 20.41
C SER A 131 -5.64 -35.07 19.09
N ASP A 132 -5.63 -35.98 18.11
CA ASP A 132 -5.03 -35.83 16.78
C ASP A 132 -5.99 -35.24 15.73
N LYS A 133 -7.24 -34.94 16.12
CA LYS A 133 -8.29 -34.48 15.20
C LYS A 133 -8.55 -32.99 15.35
N THR A 134 -8.95 -32.36 14.25
CA THR A 134 -9.34 -30.95 14.22
C THR A 134 -10.67 -30.75 13.50
N ALA A 135 -11.36 -29.67 13.83
CA ALA A 135 -12.51 -29.16 13.11
C ALA A 135 -12.46 -27.63 13.04
N ASP A 136 -12.99 -27.08 11.96
CA ASP A 136 -12.95 -25.65 11.66
C ASP A 136 -14.37 -25.04 11.61
N ALA A 137 -14.47 -23.75 11.90
CA ALA A 137 -15.64 -22.91 11.66
C ALA A 137 -15.21 -21.51 11.21
N THR A 138 -16.12 -20.74 10.63
CA THR A 138 -15.87 -19.37 10.18
C THR A 138 -16.79 -18.37 10.88
N LEU A 139 -16.22 -17.35 11.49
CA LEU A 139 -16.95 -16.24 12.10
C LEU A 139 -16.73 -14.97 11.29
N THR A 140 -17.80 -14.28 10.92
CA THR A 140 -17.74 -12.91 10.36
C THR A 140 -18.12 -11.92 11.45
N VAL A 141 -17.24 -10.97 11.74
CA VAL A 141 -17.52 -9.85 12.65
C VAL A 141 -17.70 -8.59 11.80
N LYS A 142 -18.92 -8.04 11.81
CA LYS A 142 -19.26 -6.78 11.14
C LYS A 142 -19.26 -5.65 12.16
N LEU A 143 -18.28 -4.74 12.05
CA LEU A 143 -18.23 -3.55 12.89
C LEU A 143 -19.20 -2.50 12.34
N HIS A 144 -20.08 -1.98 13.20
CA HIS A 144 -21.01 -0.90 12.89
C HIS A 144 -20.57 0.39 13.59
N LEU A 145 -20.43 1.47 12.83
CA LEU A 145 -20.08 2.80 13.30
C LEU A 145 -21.20 3.78 12.92
N LEU A 146 -21.93 4.26 13.92
CA LEU A 146 -23.00 5.24 13.75
C LEU A 146 -22.56 6.63 14.25
N GLU A 147 -22.66 7.62 13.37
CA GLU A 147 -22.32 9.02 13.64
C GLU A 147 -23.51 9.92 13.27
N ASN A 148 -23.86 10.88 14.12
CA ASN A 148 -24.88 11.89 13.81
C ASN A 148 -24.43 13.32 14.19
N PRO A 149 -23.27 13.80 13.68
CA PRO A 149 -22.82 15.17 13.95
C PRO A 149 -23.76 16.24 13.40
N GLY A 150 -24.57 15.92 12.39
CA GLY A 150 -25.58 16.82 11.83
C GLY A 150 -26.82 17.00 12.69
N ASN A 151 -26.97 16.21 13.76
CA ASN A 151 -28.17 16.16 14.60
C ASN A 151 -29.46 15.96 13.79
N ALA A 152 -29.43 15.05 12.80
CA ALA A 152 -30.60 14.64 12.06
C ALA A 152 -31.63 14.01 13.01
N ASP A 153 -32.89 14.43 12.90
CA ASP A 153 -34.00 13.85 13.67
C ASP A 153 -34.40 12.46 13.11
N PRO A 154 -35.14 11.63 13.89
CA PRO A 154 -35.51 10.29 13.47
C PRO A 154 -36.27 10.20 12.14
N GLY A 155 -37.11 11.20 11.83
CA GLY A 155 -37.86 11.25 10.57
C GLY A 155 -36.94 11.50 9.38
N THR A 156 -36.01 12.45 9.53
CA THR A 156 -34.95 12.73 8.54
C THR A 156 -34.04 11.52 8.32
N ILE A 157 -33.61 10.85 9.41
CA ILE A 157 -32.80 9.62 9.33
C ILE A 157 -33.52 8.54 8.52
N ALA A 158 -34.79 8.26 8.85
CA ALA A 158 -35.57 7.23 8.15
C ALA A 158 -35.75 7.56 6.66
N ALA A 159 -35.99 8.83 6.33
CA ALA A 159 -36.14 9.26 4.95
C ALA A 159 -34.83 9.11 4.15
N LEU A 160 -33.71 9.56 4.72
CA LEU A 160 -32.38 9.46 4.09
C LEU A 160 -31.95 8.00 3.84
N LYS A 161 -32.16 7.10 4.82
CA LYS A 161 -31.88 5.67 4.66
C LYS A 161 -32.76 5.03 3.58
N GLY A 162 -33.97 5.53 3.38
CA GLY A 162 -34.91 5.06 2.36
C GLY A 162 -34.72 5.67 0.96
N ALA A 163 -33.71 6.52 0.75
CA ALA A 163 -33.49 7.20 -0.51
C ALA A 163 -33.16 6.24 -1.65
N THR A 164 -33.87 6.36 -2.78
CA THR A 164 -33.64 5.52 -3.98
C THR A 164 -33.54 6.31 -5.27
N ALA A 165 -34.23 7.44 -5.38
CA ALA A 165 -34.21 8.29 -6.56
C ALA A 165 -32.87 9.02 -6.71
N LYS A 166 -32.25 8.97 -7.90
CA LYS A 166 -31.02 9.70 -8.19
C LYS A 166 -31.23 11.21 -8.08
N ASP A 167 -30.30 11.90 -7.42
CA ASP A 167 -30.25 13.36 -7.44
C ASP A 167 -29.70 13.83 -8.79
N ALA A 168 -30.52 14.51 -9.59
CA ALA A 168 -30.11 15.05 -10.89
C ALA A 168 -29.39 16.41 -10.76
N ALA A 169 -29.48 17.08 -9.60
CA ALA A 169 -28.84 18.37 -9.37
C ALA A 169 -27.40 18.22 -8.87
N ILE A 170 -27.13 17.17 -8.09
CA ILE A 170 -25.79 16.91 -7.56
C ILE A 170 -24.87 16.36 -8.66
N GLN A 171 -23.69 16.98 -8.75
CA GLN A 171 -22.59 16.48 -9.57
C GLN A 171 -21.51 15.92 -8.65
N TRP A 172 -21.39 14.60 -8.61
CA TRP A 172 -20.28 13.95 -7.92
C TRP A 172 -18.93 14.35 -8.55
N ALA A 173 -17.93 14.64 -7.72
CA ALA A 173 -16.64 15.15 -8.19
C ALA A 173 -15.47 14.21 -7.88
N TYR A 174 -15.45 13.56 -6.70
CA TYR A 174 -14.36 12.69 -6.24
C TYR A 174 -14.74 11.94 -4.95
N PRO A 175 -14.22 10.72 -4.66
CA PRO A 175 -13.39 9.84 -5.48
C PRO A 175 -14.09 9.31 -6.73
N TYR A 176 -13.34 8.65 -7.61
CA TYR A 176 -13.91 8.03 -8.80
C TYR A 176 -14.44 6.62 -8.48
N ASP A 177 -15.49 6.21 -9.18
CA ASP A 177 -16.08 4.89 -9.02
C ASP A 177 -15.09 3.80 -9.44
N GLY A 178 -14.95 2.74 -8.66
CA GLY A 178 -13.99 1.65 -8.90
C GLY A 178 -12.59 1.89 -8.33
N THR A 179 -12.32 2.99 -7.62
CA THR A 179 -10.99 3.23 -7.02
C THR A 179 -10.61 2.11 -6.02
N VAL A 180 -9.37 1.65 -6.13
CA VAL A 180 -8.72 0.77 -5.15
C VAL A 180 -7.93 1.62 -4.15
N PHE A 181 -8.25 1.50 -2.86
CA PHE A 181 -7.53 2.17 -1.78
C PHE A 181 -6.65 1.17 -1.01
N PRO A 182 -5.37 1.50 -0.75
CA PRO A 182 -4.53 0.72 0.15
C PRO A 182 -4.85 1.03 1.61
N ARG A 183 -4.45 0.13 2.52
CA ARG A 183 -4.41 0.43 3.95
C ARG A 183 -3.35 1.49 4.27
N GLY A 184 -3.47 2.10 5.44
CA GLY A 184 -2.50 3.09 5.94
C GLY A 184 -2.48 4.43 5.19
N LEU A 185 -3.33 4.62 4.18
CA LEU A 185 -3.51 5.91 3.50
C LEU A 185 -4.41 6.82 4.33
N ASN A 186 -4.18 8.14 4.28
CA ASN A 186 -5.14 9.11 4.82
C ASN A 186 -6.45 9.07 4.02
N ALA A 187 -7.57 9.34 4.70
CA ALA A 187 -8.88 9.29 4.09
C ALA A 187 -9.01 10.23 2.88
N PRO A 188 -9.62 9.79 1.77
CA PRO A 188 -9.99 10.71 0.71
C PRO A 188 -11.10 11.65 1.20
N LEU A 189 -11.11 12.87 0.67
CA LEU A 189 -12.28 13.74 0.81
C LEU A 189 -13.36 13.27 -0.15
N LEU A 190 -14.60 13.13 0.29
CA LEU A 190 -15.72 12.98 -0.63
C LEU A 190 -16.12 14.37 -1.10
N MET A 191 -16.28 14.56 -2.40
CA MET A 191 -16.57 15.87 -2.98
C MET A 191 -17.70 15.79 -3.98
N TRP A 192 -18.63 16.74 -3.89
CA TRP A 192 -19.67 16.94 -4.88
C TRP A 192 -20.04 18.41 -4.99
N ASN A 193 -20.56 18.80 -6.15
CA ASN A 193 -21.01 20.16 -6.43
C ASN A 193 -22.53 20.25 -6.32
N ASN A 194 -23.02 21.50 -6.29
CA ASN A 194 -24.44 21.85 -6.26
C ASN A 194 -25.21 21.40 -5.00
N GLY A 195 -24.50 21.04 -3.93
CA GLY A 195 -25.08 20.95 -2.59
C GLY A 195 -25.35 22.35 -2.01
N GLY A 196 -26.34 22.45 -1.12
CA GLY A 196 -26.67 23.63 -0.33
C GLY A 196 -26.15 23.52 1.11
N ALA A 197 -25.99 24.66 1.77
CA ALA A 197 -25.47 24.73 3.14
C ALA A 197 -26.40 24.10 4.20
N ASP A 198 -27.70 24.09 3.94
CA ASP A 198 -28.71 23.55 4.86
C ASP A 198 -29.06 22.09 4.60
N ASP A 199 -28.46 21.48 3.58
CA ASP A 199 -28.73 20.09 3.21
C ASP A 199 -28.23 19.13 4.28
N MET A 200 -29.03 18.10 4.55
CA MET A 200 -28.63 16.97 5.37
C MET A 200 -28.17 15.83 4.46
N TYR A 201 -27.05 15.21 4.82
CA TYR A 201 -26.49 14.08 4.10
C TYR A 201 -26.43 12.84 4.97
N TYR A 202 -26.63 11.70 4.35
CA TYR A 202 -26.36 10.38 4.91
C TYR A 202 -25.24 9.75 4.09
N VAL A 203 -24.06 9.64 4.69
CA VAL A 203 -22.89 8.96 4.13
C VAL A 203 -22.89 7.54 4.68
N HIS A 204 -23.04 6.57 3.79
CA HIS A 204 -23.12 5.15 4.11
C HIS A 204 -22.00 4.41 3.42
N VAL A 205 -21.11 3.80 4.19
CA VAL A 205 -20.06 2.90 3.67
C VAL A 205 -20.33 1.50 4.18
N THR A 206 -20.33 0.49 3.32
CA THR A 206 -20.52 -0.89 3.74
C THR A 206 -19.55 -1.85 3.05
N SER A 207 -19.13 -2.87 3.79
CA SER A 207 -18.42 -4.04 3.30
C SER A 207 -18.95 -5.29 4.02
N ALA A 208 -18.40 -6.47 3.73
CA ALA A 208 -18.78 -7.71 4.42
C ALA A 208 -18.57 -7.63 5.95
N THR A 209 -17.65 -6.79 6.41
CA THR A 209 -17.14 -6.75 7.80
C THR A 209 -17.17 -5.35 8.41
N PHE A 210 -17.69 -4.35 7.70
CA PHE A 210 -17.80 -2.99 8.20
C PHE A 210 -19.07 -2.28 7.70
N GLU A 211 -19.59 -1.37 8.51
CA GLU A 211 -20.63 -0.43 8.14
C GLU A 211 -20.45 0.90 8.88
N LEU A 212 -20.39 2.00 8.13
CA LEU A 212 -20.44 3.36 8.64
C LEU A 212 -21.76 3.99 8.21
N GLU A 213 -22.46 4.57 9.16
CA GLU A 213 -23.62 5.44 8.95
C GLU A 213 -23.31 6.82 9.53
N SER A 214 -23.16 7.85 8.68
CA SER A 214 -22.86 9.22 9.12
C SER A 214 -23.92 10.21 8.63
N PHE A 215 -24.64 10.85 9.56
CA PHE A 215 -25.64 11.89 9.29
C PHE A 215 -25.05 13.27 9.56
N THR A 216 -24.91 14.10 8.52
CA THR A 216 -24.08 15.30 8.61
C THR A 216 -24.53 16.42 7.67
N LYS A 217 -24.06 17.65 7.97
CA LYS A 217 -24.14 18.79 7.07
C LYS A 217 -22.73 19.19 6.63
N VAL A 218 -22.57 19.58 5.37
CA VAL A 218 -21.29 20.05 4.83
C VAL A 218 -21.50 21.35 4.02
N PRO A 219 -20.62 22.35 4.16
CA PRO A 219 -20.78 23.62 3.47
C PRO A 219 -20.58 23.48 1.95
N PRO A 220 -21.20 24.31 1.10
CA PRO A 220 -20.91 24.36 -0.32
C PRO A 220 -19.57 25.09 -0.61
N PRO A 221 -18.76 24.65 -1.59
CA PRO A 221 -18.92 23.39 -2.33
C PRO A 221 -18.72 22.20 -1.38
N SER A 222 -19.59 21.20 -1.52
CA SER A 222 -19.74 20.14 -0.52
C SER A 222 -18.54 19.21 -0.48
N ARG A 223 -18.02 19.02 0.74
CA ARG A 223 -16.88 18.15 1.05
C ARG A 223 -17.13 17.44 2.37
N TYR A 224 -17.09 16.11 2.35
CA TYR A 224 -17.14 15.29 3.56
C TYR A 224 -15.76 14.72 3.86
N SER A 225 -15.34 14.88 5.11
CA SER A 225 -14.12 14.31 5.67
C SER A 225 -14.50 13.18 6.61
N PHE A 226 -13.96 11.99 6.38
CA PHE A 226 -13.98 10.95 7.40
C PHE A 226 -13.21 11.41 8.63
N THR A 227 -13.65 10.97 9.82
CA THR A 227 -12.79 11.06 11.00
C THR A 227 -11.58 10.14 10.82
N THR A 228 -10.42 10.51 11.36
CA THR A 228 -9.21 9.66 11.29
C THR A 228 -9.49 8.26 11.85
N GLU A 229 -10.19 8.18 12.98
CA GLU A 229 -10.57 6.92 13.60
C GLU A 229 -11.57 6.12 12.76
N GLY A 230 -12.61 6.77 12.22
CA GLY A 230 -13.61 6.10 11.39
C GLY A 230 -13.03 5.53 10.09
N TRP A 231 -12.14 6.29 9.44
CA TRP A 231 -11.41 5.80 8.27
C TRP A 231 -10.49 4.62 8.60
N GLN A 232 -9.72 4.71 9.69
CA GLN A 232 -8.84 3.62 10.11
C GLN A 232 -9.63 2.34 10.39
N LYS A 233 -10.74 2.45 11.14
CA LYS A 233 -11.64 1.32 11.40
C LYS A 233 -12.18 0.71 10.12
N PHE A 234 -12.57 1.54 9.14
CA PHE A 234 -13.05 1.05 7.85
C PHE A 234 -12.00 0.23 7.10
N VAL A 235 -10.79 0.79 6.90
CA VAL A 235 -9.74 0.12 6.11
C VAL A 235 -9.13 -1.09 6.83
N ASP A 236 -9.08 -1.09 8.16
CA ASP A 236 -8.61 -2.23 8.95
C ASP A 236 -9.65 -3.35 9.05
N SER A 237 -10.93 -2.99 9.04
CA SER A 237 -12.02 -3.97 9.06
C SER A 237 -12.29 -4.58 7.70
N THR A 238 -11.86 -3.94 6.60
CA THR A 238 -12.25 -4.31 5.23
C THR A 238 -11.06 -4.89 4.44
N SER A 239 -11.35 -5.87 3.59
CA SER A 239 -10.47 -6.34 2.53
C SER A 239 -11.34 -6.74 1.35
N GLY A 240 -11.05 -6.19 0.16
CA GLY A 240 -11.91 -6.35 -1.01
C GLY A 240 -13.01 -5.30 -1.10
N ALA A 241 -14.15 -5.71 -1.67
CA ALA A 241 -15.22 -4.81 -2.07
C ALA A 241 -15.82 -4.01 -0.90
N ALA A 242 -16.09 -2.74 -1.16
CA ALA A 242 -16.88 -1.86 -0.31
C ALA A 242 -17.74 -0.95 -1.17
N ASP A 243 -18.94 -0.61 -0.70
CA ASP A 243 -19.84 0.34 -1.37
C ASP A 243 -19.96 1.62 -0.53
N LEU A 244 -19.94 2.77 -1.21
CA LEU A 244 -20.27 4.08 -0.66
C LEU A 244 -21.57 4.56 -1.31
N THR A 245 -22.55 4.96 -0.50
CA THR A 245 -23.71 5.73 -0.94
C THR A 245 -23.77 7.04 -0.16
N VAL A 246 -24.06 8.14 -0.87
CA VAL A 246 -24.40 9.43 -0.25
C VAL A 246 -25.83 9.76 -0.61
N ALA A 247 -26.72 9.79 0.37
CA ALA A 247 -28.06 10.34 0.24
C ALA A 247 -28.10 11.79 0.74
N ARG A 248 -29.04 12.57 0.21
CA ARG A 248 -29.19 13.99 0.46
C ARG A 248 -30.65 14.31 0.71
N GLN A 249 -30.90 15.20 1.67
CA GLN A 249 -32.15 15.93 1.82
C GLN A 249 -31.87 17.40 1.51
N ALA A 250 -32.54 17.94 0.49
CA ALA A 250 -32.32 19.33 0.04
C ALA A 250 -33.06 20.34 0.96
N GLY A 251 -32.36 20.89 1.96
CA GLY A 251 -32.96 21.67 3.05
C GLY A 251 -33.96 20.89 3.93
N ALA A 252 -34.60 21.56 4.88
CA ALA A 252 -35.62 20.96 5.75
C ALA A 252 -36.90 21.83 5.83
N PRO A 253 -38.10 21.30 5.51
CA PRO A 253 -38.37 20.00 4.89
C PRO A 253 -37.96 19.97 3.41
N GLY A 254 -37.17 18.97 3.00
CA GLY A 254 -36.62 18.84 1.65
C GLY A 254 -36.90 17.51 0.95
N THR A 255 -36.72 17.47 -0.38
CA THR A 255 -36.75 16.22 -1.15
C THR A 255 -35.53 15.36 -0.80
N VAL A 256 -35.73 14.04 -0.71
CA VAL A 256 -34.67 13.07 -0.41
C VAL A 256 -34.28 12.28 -1.65
N THR A 257 -32.99 12.27 -1.95
CA THR A 257 -32.39 11.71 -3.18
C THR A 257 -31.02 11.07 -2.90
N VAL A 258 -30.51 10.28 -3.84
CA VAL A 258 -29.16 9.72 -3.81
C VAL A 258 -28.22 10.63 -4.60
N ALA A 259 -27.32 11.30 -3.90
CA ALA A 259 -26.33 12.22 -4.43
C ALA A 259 -25.14 11.53 -5.12
N GLY A 260 -24.76 10.33 -4.65
CA GLY A 260 -23.66 9.56 -5.25
C GLY A 260 -23.69 8.11 -4.80
N LYS A 261 -23.19 7.23 -5.68
CA LYS A 261 -22.90 5.82 -5.40
C LYS A 261 -21.54 5.49 -5.99
N GLN A 262 -20.68 4.88 -5.19
CA GLN A 262 -19.36 4.41 -5.60
C GLN A 262 -19.17 2.98 -5.10
N SER A 263 -18.48 2.17 -5.87
CA SER A 263 -17.91 0.90 -5.44
C SER A 263 -16.40 1.05 -5.36
N TRP A 264 -15.82 0.61 -4.27
CA TRP A 264 -14.39 0.66 -3.98
C TRP A 264 -13.85 -0.73 -3.69
N THR A 265 -12.54 -0.85 -3.70
CA THR A 265 -11.83 -2.02 -3.20
C THR A 265 -10.77 -1.59 -2.19
N ILE A 266 -10.73 -2.23 -1.01
CA ILE A 266 -9.66 -2.02 -0.04
C ILE A 266 -8.62 -3.12 -0.22
N ALA A 267 -7.42 -2.74 -0.65
CA ALA A 267 -6.30 -3.66 -0.74
C ALA A 267 -5.82 -4.07 0.66
N PRO A 268 -5.54 -5.35 0.95
CA PRO A 268 -5.27 -5.86 2.29
C PRO A 268 -3.90 -5.47 2.87
N ALA A 269 -3.17 -4.55 2.24
CA ALA A 269 -1.88 -4.07 2.72
C ALA A 269 -1.67 -2.58 2.42
N SER A 270 -0.73 -1.97 3.15
CA SER A 270 -0.29 -0.59 2.91
C SER A 270 0.71 -0.52 1.76
N MET A 271 0.73 0.58 1.03
CA MET A 271 1.78 0.81 0.03
C MET A 271 3.14 0.96 0.73
N ARG A 272 4.20 0.44 0.10
CA ARG A 272 5.54 0.30 0.69
C ARG A 272 6.51 1.33 0.12
N GLY A 273 7.40 1.86 0.95
CA GLY A 273 8.45 2.79 0.53
C GLY A 273 8.06 4.28 0.53
N THR A 274 8.87 5.08 -0.14
CA THR A 274 8.81 6.55 -0.18
C THR A 274 8.77 7.07 -1.62
N ILE A 275 7.96 8.09 -1.87
CA ILE A 275 7.86 8.78 -3.17
C ILE A 275 8.67 10.08 -3.12
N TYR A 276 9.67 10.21 -3.98
CA TYR A 276 10.51 11.39 -4.19
C TYR A 276 10.03 12.17 -5.41
N TYR A 277 9.77 13.47 -5.27
CA TYR A 277 9.15 14.25 -6.34
C TYR A 277 9.65 15.69 -6.41
N TRP A 278 9.46 16.31 -7.56
CA TRP A 278 9.79 17.70 -7.79
C TRP A 278 8.64 18.62 -7.36
N ALA A 279 8.91 19.51 -6.41
CA ALA A 279 8.01 20.60 -6.04
C ALA A 279 8.35 21.83 -6.89
N ASN A 280 7.63 22.03 -8.00
CA ASN A 280 7.99 23.00 -9.02
C ASN A 280 8.05 24.45 -8.51
N ASN A 281 7.12 24.89 -7.66
CA ASN A 281 7.16 26.25 -7.10
C ASN A 281 8.25 26.44 -6.03
N LYS A 282 8.73 25.34 -5.43
CA LYS A 282 9.83 25.38 -4.44
C LYS A 282 11.20 25.25 -5.10
N GLY A 283 11.26 24.63 -6.28
CA GLY A 283 12.52 24.35 -6.94
C GLY A 283 13.36 23.30 -6.22
N ARG A 284 12.71 22.30 -5.60
CA ARG A 284 13.37 21.28 -4.75
C ARG A 284 12.75 19.89 -4.90
N VAL A 285 13.56 18.87 -4.62
CA VAL A 285 13.09 17.50 -4.42
C VAL A 285 12.54 17.36 -3.00
N MET A 286 11.29 16.95 -2.92
CA MET A 286 10.56 16.57 -1.71
C MET A 286 10.43 15.05 -1.67
N ARG A 287 10.09 14.50 -0.50
CA ARG A 287 9.69 13.10 -0.39
C ARG A 287 8.49 12.92 0.53
N ILE A 288 7.68 11.90 0.29
CA ILE A 288 6.50 11.59 1.11
C ILE A 288 6.30 10.09 1.20
N LYS A 289 6.04 9.62 2.43
CA LYS A 289 5.58 8.25 2.66
C LYS A 289 4.07 8.17 2.45
N PRO A 290 3.54 7.13 1.81
CA PRO A 290 2.11 6.86 1.84
C PRO A 290 1.55 6.94 3.27
N GLY A 291 0.48 7.71 3.47
CA GLY A 291 -0.13 7.92 4.79
C GLY A 291 0.46 9.08 5.62
N ALA A 292 1.60 9.65 5.23
CA ALA A 292 2.13 10.83 5.91
C ALA A 292 1.20 12.05 5.74
N ALA A 293 1.07 12.86 6.81
CA ALA A 293 0.24 14.06 6.79
C ALA A 293 0.88 15.24 6.01
N ALA A 294 2.21 15.21 5.83
CA ALA A 294 2.99 16.23 5.14
C ALA A 294 4.25 15.60 4.51
N PRO A 295 4.86 16.24 3.49
CA PRO A 295 6.11 15.77 2.90
C PRO A 295 7.32 16.28 3.67
N ASP A 296 8.44 15.58 3.53
CA ASP A 296 9.76 16.03 3.97
C ASP A 296 10.49 16.78 2.84
N ASP A 297 11.18 17.87 3.19
CA ASP A 297 12.09 18.56 2.27
C ASP A 297 13.43 17.84 2.21
N PHE A 298 13.53 16.87 1.31
CA PHE A 298 14.74 16.07 1.13
C PHE A 298 15.94 16.97 0.81
N SER A 299 15.80 17.87 -0.16
CA SER A 299 16.90 18.75 -0.60
C SER A 299 17.47 19.55 0.56
N ALA A 300 16.63 20.24 1.33
CA ALA A 300 17.09 21.03 2.47
C ALA A 300 17.71 20.16 3.58
N GLY A 301 17.11 19.00 3.85
CA GLY A 301 17.58 18.05 4.86
C GLY A 301 18.94 17.41 4.52
N SER A 302 19.27 17.26 3.24
CA SER A 302 20.53 16.65 2.78
C SER A 302 21.71 17.62 2.74
N PHE A 303 21.48 18.88 2.38
CA PHE A 303 22.57 19.82 2.11
C PHE A 303 22.67 20.99 3.10
N GLY A 304 21.72 21.13 4.03
CA GLY A 304 21.69 22.23 4.99
C GLY A 304 21.45 23.58 4.29
N SER A 305 22.52 24.22 3.78
CA SER A 305 22.42 25.44 2.97
C SER A 305 22.29 25.09 1.48
N LEU A 306 21.11 25.34 0.92
CA LEU A 306 20.87 25.17 -0.51
C LEU A 306 21.40 26.36 -1.32
N PRO A 307 21.89 26.13 -2.56
CA PRO A 307 22.15 27.22 -3.49
C PRO A 307 20.90 28.08 -3.70
N THR A 308 21.08 29.38 -3.93
CA THR A 308 19.99 30.27 -4.38
C THR A 308 19.61 29.93 -5.82
N SER A 309 18.88 28.84 -6.00
CA SER A 309 18.46 28.29 -7.29
C SER A 309 17.02 27.79 -7.19
N THR A 310 16.22 28.12 -8.21
CA THR A 310 14.85 27.58 -8.38
C THR A 310 14.86 26.20 -9.06
N CYS A 311 16.03 25.64 -9.35
CA CYS A 311 16.22 24.38 -10.07
C CYS A 311 17.22 23.47 -9.33
N THR A 312 17.07 23.35 -8.02
CA THR A 312 17.93 22.50 -7.18
C THR A 312 17.53 21.04 -7.32
N MET A 313 18.29 20.24 -8.09
CA MET A 313 18.03 18.81 -8.32
C MET A 313 16.79 18.48 -9.17
N THR A 314 16.49 19.31 -10.18
CA THR A 314 15.25 19.21 -10.98
C THR A 314 15.07 17.90 -11.74
N CYS A 315 16.16 17.26 -12.20
CA CYS A 315 16.07 15.99 -12.92
C CYS A 315 16.62 14.85 -12.06
N HIS A 316 15.91 14.53 -10.97
CA HIS A 316 16.26 13.44 -10.07
C HIS A 316 15.71 12.09 -10.53
N THR A 317 16.28 11.01 -10.01
CA THR A 317 15.82 9.62 -10.11
C THR A 317 16.37 8.86 -8.90
N VAL A 318 15.65 7.87 -8.40
CA VAL A 318 16.02 7.11 -7.20
C VAL A 318 16.10 5.63 -7.53
N SER A 319 17.08 4.93 -6.97
CA SER A 319 17.19 3.48 -7.08
C SER A 319 16.03 2.78 -6.38
N ALA A 320 15.58 1.64 -6.92
CA ALA A 320 14.45 0.88 -6.38
C ALA A 320 14.66 0.48 -4.90
N ASP A 321 15.89 0.14 -4.52
CA ASP A 321 16.27 -0.20 -3.15
C ASP A 321 16.38 1.01 -2.20
N GLY A 322 16.21 2.23 -2.71
CA GLY A 322 16.29 3.46 -1.92
C GLY A 322 17.68 3.80 -1.39
N SER A 323 18.74 3.19 -1.92
CA SER A 323 20.12 3.47 -1.50
C SER A 323 20.70 4.73 -2.13
N THR A 324 20.32 5.03 -3.37
CA THR A 324 20.98 6.06 -4.19
C THR A 324 19.97 6.94 -4.90
N LEU A 325 20.13 8.25 -4.78
CA LEU A 325 19.49 9.23 -5.65
C LEU A 325 20.53 9.77 -6.62
N VAL A 326 20.17 9.88 -7.89
CA VAL A 326 20.93 10.63 -8.88
C VAL A 326 20.13 11.87 -9.26
N SER A 327 20.82 12.98 -9.40
CA SER A 327 20.26 14.24 -9.88
C SER A 327 21.13 14.76 -11.00
N GLY A 328 20.48 15.22 -12.07
CA GLY A 328 21.10 16.13 -13.02
C GLY A 328 20.29 17.40 -13.16
N GLY A 329 20.92 18.46 -13.64
CA GLY A 329 20.26 19.74 -13.86
C GLY A 329 20.69 20.81 -12.86
N ASP A 330 21.01 21.96 -13.42
CA ASP A 330 21.43 23.22 -12.83
C ASP A 330 22.37 23.23 -11.62
N THR A 331 21.92 22.77 -10.46
CA THR A 331 22.68 22.80 -9.19
C THR A 331 22.51 21.49 -8.44
N LEU A 332 23.59 21.01 -7.81
CA LEU A 332 23.65 19.73 -7.11
C LEU A 332 23.39 18.54 -8.08
N GLY A 333 24.21 18.47 -9.13
CA GLY A 333 24.23 17.36 -10.08
C GLY A 333 25.21 16.29 -9.64
N GLY A 334 24.78 15.04 -9.54
CA GLY A 334 25.59 13.97 -9.00
C GLY A 334 24.77 12.81 -8.47
N SER A 335 25.43 11.94 -7.70
CA SER A 335 24.84 10.83 -6.97
C SER A 335 24.91 11.08 -5.46
N TYR A 336 23.94 10.53 -4.73
CA TYR A 336 23.71 10.79 -3.32
C TYR A 336 23.34 9.49 -2.60
N ASP A 337 23.98 9.24 -1.48
CA ASP A 337 23.73 8.13 -0.58
C ASP A 337 22.54 8.50 0.32
N LEU A 338 21.41 7.82 0.13
CA LEU A 338 20.19 8.08 0.89
C LEU A 338 20.22 7.49 2.31
N LEU A 339 21.08 6.49 2.57
CA LEU A 339 21.30 5.95 3.90
C LEU A 339 22.12 6.93 4.76
N LYS A 340 23.18 7.50 4.19
CA LYS A 340 24.06 8.47 4.87
C LYS A 340 23.57 9.91 4.74
N ASN A 341 22.59 10.15 3.87
CA ASN A 341 22.12 11.49 3.53
C ASN A 341 23.26 12.41 3.08
N ALA A 342 24.13 11.91 2.17
CA ALA A 342 25.37 12.57 1.80
C ALA A 342 25.68 12.44 0.29
N PRO A 343 26.38 13.40 -0.34
CA PRO A 343 26.85 13.26 -1.72
C PRO A 343 27.86 12.11 -1.85
N ILE A 344 27.78 11.38 -2.96
CA ILE A 344 28.73 10.32 -3.34
C ILE A 344 29.69 10.86 -4.41
N HIS A 345 29.14 11.28 -5.55
CA HIS A 345 29.89 11.80 -6.69
C HIS A 345 29.28 13.09 -7.21
N ASP A 346 30.10 14.12 -7.41
CA ASP A 346 29.70 15.38 -8.03
C ASP A 346 30.06 15.34 -9.52
N THR A 347 29.05 15.51 -10.38
CA THR A 347 29.26 15.59 -11.84
C THR A 347 29.83 16.95 -12.30
N GLY A 348 30.04 17.87 -11.35
CA GLY A 348 30.51 19.23 -11.52
C GLY A 348 29.37 20.18 -11.89
N GLY A 349 29.40 21.41 -11.36
CA GLY A 349 28.36 22.39 -11.68
C GLY A 349 27.97 23.31 -10.53
N GLY A 350 28.93 23.94 -9.85
CA GLY A 350 28.61 24.97 -8.85
C GLY A 350 27.66 26.03 -9.43
N ALA A 351 26.85 26.65 -8.56
CA ALA A 351 25.90 27.68 -8.97
C ALA A 351 26.60 28.74 -9.85
N GLY A 352 26.13 28.91 -11.09
CA GLY A 352 26.70 29.87 -12.05
C GLY A 352 27.94 29.40 -12.83
N SER A 353 28.38 28.15 -12.71
CA SER A 353 29.37 27.57 -13.63
C SER A 353 28.73 27.18 -14.97
N ALA A 354 29.54 27.05 -16.03
CA ALA A 354 29.10 26.48 -17.30
C ALA A 354 28.69 25.02 -17.06
N GLN A 355 27.41 24.80 -16.78
CA GLN A 355 26.85 23.54 -16.32
C GLN A 355 27.17 22.41 -17.29
N LYS A 356 27.77 21.34 -16.80
CA LYS A 356 27.71 20.06 -17.50
C LYS A 356 26.44 19.36 -17.01
N ARG A 357 25.38 19.34 -17.84
CA ARG A 357 24.08 18.71 -17.57
C ARG A 357 24.16 17.16 -17.58
N LEU A 358 25.16 16.62 -16.92
CA LEU A 358 25.36 15.18 -16.83
C LEU A 358 24.27 14.56 -15.94
N TRP A 359 23.91 13.33 -16.29
CA TRP A 359 22.89 12.51 -15.65
C TRP A 359 21.50 13.14 -15.47
N SER A 360 21.17 14.20 -16.22
CA SER A 360 19.83 14.75 -16.28
C SER A 360 18.82 13.73 -16.81
N ASN A 361 17.75 13.49 -16.05
CA ASN A 361 16.66 12.56 -16.39
C ASN A 361 17.17 11.13 -16.63
N SER A 362 18.19 10.72 -15.88
CA SER A 362 18.84 9.43 -16.03
C SER A 362 18.02 8.27 -15.47
N ALA A 363 18.38 7.04 -15.83
CA ALA A 363 17.96 5.84 -15.13
C ALA A 363 19.02 5.44 -14.12
N VAL A 364 18.63 5.08 -12.90
CA VAL A 364 19.52 4.50 -11.89
C VAL A 364 19.20 3.01 -11.76
N SER A 365 20.23 2.16 -11.71
CA SER A 365 20.04 0.72 -11.51
C SER A 365 19.33 0.45 -10.17
N PRO A 366 18.58 -0.64 -10.02
CA PRO A 366 17.76 -0.87 -8.83
C PRO A 366 18.57 -0.95 -7.53
N ASN A 367 19.86 -1.29 -7.62
CA ASN A 367 20.81 -1.32 -6.49
C ASN A 367 21.65 -0.03 -6.34
N GLY A 368 21.33 1.03 -7.09
CA GLY A 368 22.00 2.33 -7.00
C GLY A 368 23.38 2.44 -7.62
N LYS A 369 24.00 1.34 -8.09
CA LYS A 369 25.41 1.33 -8.52
C LYS A 369 25.69 1.97 -9.87
N TYR A 370 24.71 1.98 -10.76
CA TYR A 370 24.91 2.38 -12.15
C TYR A 370 23.88 3.40 -12.60
N VAL A 371 24.29 4.23 -13.56
CA VAL A 371 23.44 5.25 -14.17
C VAL A 371 23.56 5.22 -15.69
N VAL A 372 22.42 5.34 -16.38
CA VAL A 372 22.34 5.53 -17.83
C VAL A 372 21.70 6.88 -18.11
N GLN A 373 22.34 7.70 -18.92
CA GLN A 373 21.85 9.05 -19.19
C GLN A 373 20.75 9.05 -20.26
N ASN A 374 19.77 9.95 -20.10
CA ASN A 374 18.77 10.23 -21.13
C ASN A 374 19.35 11.08 -22.28
N ALA A 375 19.18 10.62 -23.51
CA ALA A 375 19.61 11.29 -24.73
C ALA A 375 18.50 12.07 -25.46
N SER A 376 17.26 12.04 -24.98
CA SER A 376 16.14 12.73 -25.64
C SER A 376 16.26 14.25 -25.56
N PRO A 377 15.88 15.00 -26.62
CA PRO A 377 16.10 16.44 -26.73
C PRO A 377 15.07 17.24 -25.89
N LEU A 378 15.18 17.18 -24.56
CA LEU A 378 14.37 17.99 -23.65
C LEU A 378 14.85 19.46 -23.66
N PRO A 379 13.95 20.44 -23.40
CA PRO A 379 14.32 21.84 -23.26
C PRO A 379 15.45 22.05 -22.26
N GLY A 380 16.50 22.76 -22.68
CA GLY A 380 17.72 22.93 -21.89
C GLY A 380 18.60 21.67 -21.93
N PRO A 381 19.14 21.29 -23.11
CA PRO A 381 19.50 19.92 -23.49
C PRO A 381 20.08 19.10 -22.34
N PRO A 382 19.51 17.92 -22.02
CA PRO A 382 20.15 16.98 -21.10
C PRO A 382 21.48 16.54 -21.72
N GLY A 383 22.46 16.18 -20.89
CA GLY A 383 23.67 15.56 -21.43
C GLY A 383 23.29 14.29 -22.20
N ALA A 384 23.98 14.01 -23.29
CA ALA A 384 23.69 12.88 -24.17
C ALA A 384 24.86 11.90 -24.18
N GLN A 385 25.46 11.63 -23.02
CA GLN A 385 26.57 10.69 -22.92
C GLN A 385 26.06 9.26 -23.11
N ALA A 386 26.58 8.59 -24.14
CA ALA A 386 26.39 7.16 -24.29
C ALA A 386 27.10 6.41 -23.14
N GLY A 387 26.56 5.24 -22.77
CA GLY A 387 27.19 4.37 -21.79
C GLY A 387 26.43 4.15 -20.48
N LEU A 388 26.94 3.18 -19.73
CA LEU A 388 26.61 2.89 -18.35
C LEU A 388 27.73 3.43 -17.47
N TRP A 389 27.40 4.17 -16.42
CA TRP A 389 28.39 4.87 -15.59
C TRP A 389 28.26 4.44 -14.13
N ASN A 390 29.37 4.36 -13.40
CA ASN A 390 29.37 4.10 -11.97
C ASN A 390 28.88 5.35 -11.21
N THR A 391 27.87 5.19 -10.36
CA THR A 391 27.40 6.29 -9.50
C THR A 391 28.42 6.67 -8.43
N ALA A 392 29.33 5.75 -8.08
CA ALA A 392 30.34 5.97 -7.04
C ALA A 392 31.42 7.00 -7.42
N ASP A 393 31.83 7.01 -8.69
CA ASP A 393 33.01 7.77 -9.13
C ASP A 393 32.89 8.38 -10.53
N GLY A 394 31.78 8.17 -11.22
CA GLY A 394 31.54 8.70 -12.56
C GLY A 394 32.33 8.01 -13.67
N THR A 395 32.93 6.84 -13.41
CA THR A 395 33.68 6.09 -14.43
C THR A 395 32.76 5.29 -15.36
N LEU A 396 33.14 5.17 -16.63
CA LEU A 396 32.42 4.35 -17.62
C LEU A 396 32.58 2.86 -17.30
N VAL A 397 31.47 2.11 -17.33
CA VAL A 397 31.47 0.66 -17.20
C VAL A 397 31.79 0.02 -18.55
N ALA A 398 33.05 -0.37 -18.73
CA ALA A 398 33.51 -1.05 -19.94
C ALA A 398 32.98 -2.49 -20.04
N GLY A 399 32.69 -2.92 -21.27
CA GLY A 399 32.09 -4.23 -21.55
C GLY A 399 30.59 -4.32 -21.26
N SER A 400 29.92 -3.18 -20.99
CA SER A 400 28.50 -3.12 -20.66
C SER A 400 27.61 -3.35 -21.87
N GLY A 401 28.11 -3.08 -23.09
CA GLY A 401 27.34 -3.13 -24.33
C GLY A 401 26.56 -1.84 -24.61
N LEU A 402 26.67 -0.83 -23.72
CA LEU A 402 25.98 0.45 -23.85
C LEU A 402 26.92 1.60 -24.27
N GLU A 403 28.21 1.35 -24.49
CA GLU A 403 29.25 2.37 -24.69
C GLU A 403 28.99 3.30 -25.90
N SER A 404 28.21 2.82 -26.87
CA SER A 404 27.77 3.60 -28.04
C SER A 404 26.26 3.86 -28.08
N ALA A 405 25.53 3.37 -27.08
CA ALA A 405 24.08 3.46 -27.03
C ALA A 405 23.63 4.80 -26.45
N THR A 406 22.72 5.48 -27.15
CA THR A 406 22.04 6.69 -26.68
C THR A 406 20.55 6.38 -26.54
N LEU A 407 20.06 6.42 -25.30
CA LEU A 407 18.72 5.94 -24.94
C LEU A 407 17.83 7.11 -24.54
N GLY A 408 16.60 7.15 -25.05
CA GLY A 408 15.61 8.14 -24.64
C GLY A 408 14.87 7.68 -23.38
N MET A 409 14.85 8.51 -22.34
CA MET A 409 14.17 8.27 -21.05
C MET A 409 14.32 6.82 -20.56
N PRO A 410 15.56 6.33 -20.32
CA PRO A 410 15.76 4.97 -19.88
C PRO A 410 15.12 4.70 -18.50
N ASN A 411 14.79 3.44 -18.22
CA ASN A 411 14.32 2.99 -16.92
C ASN A 411 14.70 1.52 -16.66
N PHE A 412 15.30 1.24 -15.51
CA PHE A 412 15.61 -0.13 -15.09
C PHE A 412 14.41 -0.78 -14.41
N ALA A 413 14.22 -2.08 -14.65
CA ALA A 413 13.32 -2.90 -13.85
C ALA A 413 13.80 -2.98 -12.39
N PRO A 414 12.89 -2.97 -11.40
CA PRO A 414 13.22 -3.14 -9.99
C PRO A 414 13.98 -4.45 -9.68
N ASP A 415 13.72 -5.53 -10.43
CA ASP A 415 14.41 -6.82 -10.28
C ASP A 415 15.80 -6.87 -10.95
N GLY A 416 16.16 -5.82 -11.69
CA GLY A 416 17.45 -5.71 -12.39
C GLY A 416 17.57 -6.52 -13.67
N THR A 417 16.46 -7.04 -14.22
CA THR A 417 16.49 -7.91 -15.40
C THR A 417 16.22 -7.20 -16.73
N LYS A 418 15.76 -5.94 -16.70
CA LYS A 418 15.47 -5.16 -17.91
C LYS A 418 15.92 -3.70 -17.81
N LEU A 419 16.21 -3.13 -18.98
CA LEU A 419 16.40 -1.69 -19.19
C LEU A 419 15.51 -1.24 -20.35
N ALA A 420 14.36 -0.65 -20.03
CA ALA A 420 13.46 -0.05 -21.01
C ALA A 420 13.94 1.33 -21.43
N TYR A 421 13.63 1.71 -22.67
CA TYR A 421 13.96 3.01 -23.23
C TYR A 421 13.12 3.33 -24.47
N VAL A 422 13.10 4.59 -24.84
CA VAL A 422 12.62 5.07 -26.15
C VAL A 422 13.80 5.15 -27.10
N ASN A 423 13.72 4.44 -28.21
CA ASN A 423 14.74 4.47 -29.24
C ASN A 423 14.71 5.83 -29.95
N ILE A 424 15.77 6.63 -29.80
CA ILE A 424 15.82 7.99 -30.33
C ILE A 424 15.81 8.06 -31.86
N ALA A 425 16.12 6.96 -32.55
CA ALA A 425 16.17 6.93 -34.01
C ALA A 425 14.76 6.80 -34.64
N ASN A 426 13.84 6.09 -33.98
CA ASN A 426 12.51 5.78 -34.54
C ASN A 426 11.34 6.08 -33.58
N GLY A 427 11.61 6.46 -32.33
CA GLY A 427 10.62 6.76 -31.30
C GLY A 427 9.93 5.53 -30.68
N ALA A 428 10.38 4.31 -30.99
CA ALA A 428 9.76 3.09 -30.48
C ALA A 428 10.12 2.82 -29.01
N LEU A 429 9.17 2.26 -28.26
CA LEU A 429 9.46 1.66 -26.96
C LEU A 429 10.26 0.37 -27.19
N SER A 430 11.40 0.26 -26.54
CA SER A 430 12.30 -0.89 -26.65
C SER A 430 12.85 -1.26 -25.27
N ALA A 431 13.36 -2.48 -25.13
CA ALA A 431 14.02 -2.91 -23.91
C ALA A 431 15.22 -3.82 -24.21
N TYR A 432 16.28 -3.64 -23.42
CA TYR A 432 17.32 -4.65 -23.28
C TYR A 432 16.95 -5.63 -22.17
N ASP A 433 17.30 -6.89 -22.35
CA ASP A 433 17.58 -7.75 -21.20
C ASP A 433 18.85 -7.22 -20.50
N PHE A 434 18.81 -7.09 -19.18
CA PHE A 434 19.91 -6.55 -18.39
C PHE A 434 20.36 -7.56 -17.34
N ASP A 435 21.67 -7.76 -17.25
CA ASP A 435 22.29 -8.56 -16.21
C ASP A 435 22.90 -7.60 -15.18
N LEU A 436 22.17 -7.31 -14.12
CA LEU A 436 22.63 -6.42 -13.06
C LEU A 436 23.89 -6.93 -12.36
N LYS A 437 24.07 -8.25 -12.25
CA LYS A 437 25.22 -8.85 -11.57
C LYS A 437 26.51 -8.57 -12.33
N ASN A 438 26.45 -8.61 -13.67
CA ASN A 438 27.59 -8.38 -14.54
C ASN A 438 27.61 -6.97 -15.18
N ALA A 439 26.63 -6.12 -14.86
CA ALA A 439 26.47 -4.76 -15.37
C ALA A 439 26.47 -4.67 -16.91
N LYS A 440 25.71 -5.55 -17.57
CA LYS A 440 25.77 -5.72 -19.03
C LYS A 440 24.38 -5.89 -19.65
N VAL A 441 24.18 -5.32 -20.84
CA VAL A 441 22.99 -5.59 -21.66
C VAL A 441 23.15 -6.82 -22.57
N GLY A 442 22.05 -7.54 -22.75
CA GLY A 442 21.87 -8.59 -23.75
C GLY A 442 21.28 -8.03 -25.05
N ALA A 443 20.39 -8.82 -25.68
CA ALA A 443 19.69 -8.38 -26.89
C ALA A 443 18.70 -7.25 -26.58
N THR A 444 18.54 -6.34 -27.54
CA THR A 444 17.43 -5.37 -27.53
C THR A 444 16.23 -5.91 -28.29
N THR A 445 15.04 -5.61 -27.79
CA THR A 445 13.77 -5.94 -28.43
C THR A 445 12.95 -4.66 -28.59
N GLU A 446 12.47 -4.40 -29.81
CA GLU A 446 11.43 -3.39 -30.04
C GLU A 446 10.09 -3.94 -29.53
N LEU A 447 9.47 -3.24 -28.59
CA LEU A 447 8.24 -3.69 -27.92
C LEU A 447 7.00 -3.04 -28.50
N VAL A 448 7.04 -1.72 -28.72
CA VAL A 448 5.92 -0.96 -29.28
C VAL A 448 6.46 0.06 -30.28
N PRO A 449 6.06 -0.01 -31.57
CA PRO A 449 6.43 1.03 -32.53
C PRO A 449 5.74 2.35 -32.18
N LYS A 450 6.39 3.47 -32.47
CA LYS A 450 5.75 4.79 -32.37
C LYS A 450 4.46 4.86 -33.19
N GLY A 451 4.53 4.39 -34.45
CA GLY A 451 3.42 4.44 -35.40
C GLY A 451 3.02 5.87 -35.79
N ALA A 452 1.74 6.06 -36.14
CA ALA A 452 1.14 7.37 -36.42
C ALA A 452 0.57 8.06 -35.16
N ALA A 453 0.67 7.41 -34.00
CA ALA A 453 0.20 7.94 -32.72
C ALA A 453 1.17 8.99 -32.14
N ALA A 454 0.77 9.60 -31.01
CA ALA A 454 1.63 10.52 -30.28
C ALA A 454 2.94 9.84 -29.80
N GLU A 455 3.97 10.66 -29.55
CA GLU A 455 5.28 10.19 -29.10
C GLU A 455 5.17 9.35 -27.82
N ILE A 456 5.99 8.31 -27.74
CA ILE A 456 6.13 7.51 -26.52
C ILE A 456 7.14 8.19 -25.61
N ALA A 457 6.80 8.35 -24.33
CA ALA A 457 7.69 8.98 -23.37
C ALA A 457 7.56 8.44 -21.95
N TRP A 458 8.66 8.55 -21.20
CA TRP A 458 8.76 8.25 -19.76
C TRP A 458 8.30 6.83 -19.39
N PRO A 459 8.95 5.78 -19.93
CA PRO A 459 8.67 4.41 -19.54
C PRO A 459 9.09 4.12 -18.10
N SER A 460 8.31 3.27 -17.43
CA SER A 460 8.63 2.66 -16.13
C SER A 460 8.28 1.18 -16.16
N VAL A 461 9.22 0.33 -15.77
CA VAL A 461 9.07 -1.12 -15.80
C VAL A 461 8.47 -1.63 -14.47
N SER A 462 7.55 -2.59 -14.55
CA SER A 462 6.90 -3.19 -13.38
C SER A 462 7.90 -3.99 -12.51
N PRO A 463 7.60 -4.21 -11.21
CA PRO A 463 8.43 -5.02 -10.31
C PRO A 463 8.77 -6.43 -10.81
N ASP A 464 7.87 -7.07 -11.55
CA ASP A 464 8.09 -8.40 -12.12
C ASP A 464 8.76 -8.38 -13.50
N ALA A 465 9.14 -7.19 -13.99
CA ALA A 465 9.73 -6.94 -15.30
C ALA A 465 8.91 -7.44 -16.50
N LYS A 466 7.61 -7.72 -16.33
CA LYS A 466 6.75 -8.20 -17.43
C LYS A 466 6.01 -7.09 -18.15
N TRP A 467 5.96 -5.90 -17.56
CA TRP A 467 5.14 -4.80 -18.04
C TRP A 467 5.87 -3.46 -18.00
N ILE A 468 5.44 -2.55 -18.85
CA ILE A 468 5.94 -1.17 -18.91
C ILE A 468 4.73 -0.24 -18.93
N VAL A 469 4.69 0.72 -18.00
CA VAL A 469 3.79 1.86 -18.05
C VAL A 469 4.54 3.05 -18.64
N TYR A 470 3.89 3.86 -19.46
CA TYR A 470 4.46 5.06 -20.08
C TYR A 470 3.32 6.00 -20.45
N HIS A 471 3.64 7.15 -21.04
CA HIS A 471 2.60 7.96 -21.67
C HIS A 471 2.84 8.14 -23.16
N ARG A 472 1.74 8.34 -23.89
CA ARG A 472 1.78 8.89 -25.24
C ARG A 472 1.40 10.36 -25.20
N GLY A 473 2.29 11.22 -25.67
CA GLY A 473 2.18 12.67 -25.52
C GLY A 473 3.52 13.39 -25.68
N PRO A 474 3.58 14.70 -25.42
CA PRO A 474 4.83 15.46 -25.56
C PRO A 474 5.86 15.03 -24.52
N LEU A 475 7.14 15.01 -24.93
CA LEU A 475 8.29 14.81 -24.04
C LEU A 475 8.32 15.84 -22.90
N ASP A 476 7.99 17.10 -23.21
CA ASP A 476 7.86 18.19 -22.26
C ASP A 476 6.45 18.22 -21.68
N THR A 477 6.35 17.86 -20.41
CA THR A 477 5.09 17.66 -19.69
C THR A 477 4.55 18.95 -19.05
N ARG A 478 5.16 20.10 -19.38
CA ARG A 478 4.67 21.42 -18.97
C ARG A 478 3.43 21.83 -19.73
N ASP A 479 3.20 21.29 -20.92
CA ASP A 479 2.07 21.60 -21.82
C ASP A 479 1.64 20.37 -22.64
N GLY A 480 0.51 20.48 -23.33
CA GLY A 480 -0.01 19.44 -24.23
C GLY A 480 -0.75 18.30 -23.54
N ALA A 481 -1.48 17.50 -24.33
CA ALA A 481 -2.26 16.38 -23.84
C ALA A 481 -1.44 15.09 -23.83
N ALA A 482 -1.64 14.26 -22.80
CA ALA A 482 -1.06 12.92 -22.71
C ALA A 482 -1.96 11.96 -21.93
N ASP A 483 -1.89 10.70 -22.32
CA ASP A 483 -2.59 9.57 -21.70
C ASP A 483 -1.59 8.47 -21.36
N LEU A 484 -1.90 7.66 -20.35
CA LEU A 484 -1.05 6.55 -19.95
C LEU A 484 -1.36 5.28 -20.72
N TYR A 485 -0.30 4.55 -21.06
CA TYR A 485 -0.36 3.29 -21.78
C TYR A 485 0.44 2.23 -21.03
N PHE A 486 0.06 1.00 -21.27
CA PHE A 486 0.64 -0.18 -20.65
C PHE A 486 0.98 -1.19 -21.73
N ALA A 487 2.20 -1.70 -21.72
CA ALA A 487 2.68 -2.65 -22.71
C ALA A 487 3.40 -3.83 -22.07
N SER A 488 3.38 -4.97 -22.76
CA SER A 488 4.22 -6.09 -22.37
C SER A 488 5.70 -5.78 -22.59
N ALA A 489 6.51 -6.07 -21.59
CA ALA A 489 7.98 -6.04 -21.67
C ALA A 489 8.57 -7.32 -22.28
N VAL A 490 7.72 -8.30 -22.62
CA VAL A 490 8.11 -9.65 -23.01
C VAL A 490 7.59 -9.99 -24.40
N THR A 491 6.33 -9.66 -24.70
CA THR A 491 5.70 -9.96 -25.98
C THR A 491 5.51 -8.66 -26.77
N PRO A 492 6.23 -8.46 -27.89
CA PRO A 492 6.09 -7.27 -28.71
C PRO A 492 4.66 -7.04 -29.24
N ASN A 493 4.34 -5.79 -29.56
CA ASN A 493 3.06 -5.33 -30.10
C ASN A 493 1.85 -5.65 -29.20
N GLN A 494 2.07 -5.70 -27.89
CA GLN A 494 1.01 -5.84 -26.89
C GLN A 494 0.93 -4.55 -26.08
N GLU A 495 0.11 -3.61 -26.53
CA GLU A 495 -0.13 -2.31 -25.90
C GLU A 495 -1.62 -2.14 -25.61
N VAL A 496 -1.94 -1.46 -24.50
CA VAL A 496 -3.30 -1.02 -24.18
C VAL A 496 -3.24 0.38 -23.55
N ARG A 497 -4.21 1.23 -23.85
CA ARG A 497 -4.42 2.51 -23.14
C ARG A 497 -5.03 2.21 -21.78
N LEU A 498 -4.58 2.91 -20.74
CA LEU A 498 -5.10 2.76 -19.38
C LEU A 498 -6.36 3.63 -19.21
N ALA A 499 -7.41 3.31 -19.96
CA ALA A 499 -8.66 4.08 -20.03
C ALA A 499 -9.29 4.33 -18.65
N LYS A 500 -9.26 3.32 -17.76
CA LYS A 500 -9.73 3.49 -16.39
C LYS A 500 -8.89 4.50 -15.64
N LEU A 501 -7.55 4.43 -15.65
CA LEU A 501 -6.68 5.40 -14.97
C LEU A 501 -6.79 6.81 -15.58
N ASP A 502 -6.85 6.89 -16.91
CA ASP A 502 -6.88 8.14 -17.65
C ASP A 502 -8.16 8.94 -17.44
N GLY A 503 -9.24 8.25 -17.05
CA GLY A 503 -10.50 8.86 -16.64
C GLY A 503 -11.61 8.80 -17.67
N ASP A 504 -11.59 7.79 -18.54
CA ASP A 504 -12.64 7.60 -19.52
C ASP A 504 -13.98 7.38 -18.81
N GLY A 505 -14.98 8.18 -19.19
CA GLY A 505 -16.31 8.12 -18.59
C GLY A 505 -16.42 8.76 -17.19
N TYR A 506 -15.35 9.37 -16.67
CA TYR A 506 -15.40 10.01 -15.37
C TYR A 506 -16.32 11.23 -15.38
N PRO A 507 -17.05 11.49 -14.28
CA PRO A 507 -17.82 12.71 -14.12
C PRO A 507 -16.90 13.86 -13.70
N PHE A 508 -15.86 14.19 -14.47
CA PHE A 508 -14.93 15.26 -14.13
C PHE A 508 -15.68 16.55 -13.81
N ALA A 509 -15.43 17.11 -12.62
CA ALA A 509 -16.07 18.35 -12.18
C ALA A 509 -15.81 19.50 -13.16
N ALA A 510 -14.60 19.55 -13.72
CA ALA A 510 -14.19 20.52 -14.74
C ALA A 510 -14.52 20.09 -16.19
N GLY A 511 -15.23 18.97 -16.38
CA GLY A 511 -15.59 18.42 -17.69
C GLY A 511 -14.37 18.07 -18.55
N ALA A 512 -14.47 18.33 -19.86
CA ALA A 512 -13.45 17.99 -20.86
C ALA A 512 -12.06 18.60 -20.59
N ARG A 513 -11.97 19.63 -19.74
CA ARG A 513 -10.70 20.24 -19.34
C ARG A 513 -9.76 19.25 -18.66
N ASP A 514 -10.29 18.24 -17.95
CA ASP A 514 -9.49 17.28 -17.16
C ASP A 514 -9.13 15.99 -17.91
N VAL A 515 -9.47 15.91 -19.20
CA VAL A 515 -9.17 14.75 -20.03
C VAL A 515 -7.74 14.83 -20.57
N SER A 516 -7.05 13.69 -20.61
CA SER A 516 -5.70 13.54 -21.19
C SER A 516 -4.65 14.48 -20.60
N LEU A 517 -4.58 14.50 -19.27
CA LEU A 517 -3.61 15.29 -18.50
C LEU A 517 -2.76 14.39 -17.59
N ASN A 518 -2.28 13.25 -18.09
CA ASN A 518 -1.54 12.25 -17.29
C ASN A 518 -0.15 11.99 -17.86
N TYR A 519 0.88 12.10 -17.03
CA TYR A 519 2.27 12.11 -17.46
C TYR A 519 3.20 11.40 -16.48
N GLU A 520 4.41 11.07 -16.94
CA GLU A 520 5.54 10.61 -16.11
C GLU A 520 5.18 9.54 -15.06
N PRO A 521 4.65 8.37 -15.48
CA PRO A 521 4.31 7.31 -14.54
C PRO A 521 5.55 6.56 -14.04
N THR A 522 5.53 6.17 -12.77
CA THR A 522 6.56 5.34 -12.13
C THR A 522 5.92 4.27 -11.25
N PHE A 523 6.35 3.02 -11.41
CA PHE A 523 5.96 1.93 -10.52
C PHE A 523 6.59 2.05 -9.13
N ALA A 524 5.84 1.64 -8.10
CA ALA A 524 6.40 1.20 -6.83
C ALA A 524 7.36 0.01 -7.06
N PRO A 525 8.48 -0.09 -6.33
CA PRO A 525 9.50 -1.12 -6.58
C PRO A 525 9.04 -2.54 -6.22
N VAL A 526 8.00 -2.67 -5.40
CA VAL A 526 7.43 -3.94 -4.95
C VAL A 526 5.90 -3.85 -4.98
N PRO A 527 5.19 -4.97 -5.26
CA PRO A 527 3.75 -4.99 -5.13
C PRO A 527 3.31 -4.91 -3.66
N SER A 528 2.04 -4.55 -3.44
CA SER A 528 1.41 -4.60 -2.12
C SER A 528 -0.09 -4.77 -2.24
N GLY A 529 -0.68 -5.60 -1.39
CA GLY A 529 -2.12 -5.82 -1.33
C GLY A 529 -2.70 -6.44 -2.61
N GLY A 530 -1.87 -7.17 -3.36
CA GLY A 530 -2.25 -7.81 -4.60
C GLY A 530 -2.32 -6.92 -5.84
N TYR A 531 -1.65 -5.76 -5.79
CA TYR A 531 -1.54 -4.82 -6.91
C TYR A 531 -0.10 -4.35 -7.10
N PHE A 532 0.26 -4.00 -8.34
CA PHE A 532 1.29 -3.01 -8.57
C PHE A 532 0.71 -1.61 -8.34
N TRP A 533 1.53 -0.68 -7.89
CA TRP A 533 1.14 0.71 -7.66
C TRP A 533 1.91 1.62 -8.60
N VAL A 534 1.22 2.56 -9.25
CA VAL A 534 1.83 3.55 -10.14
C VAL A 534 1.56 4.94 -9.60
N VAL A 535 2.61 5.72 -9.36
CA VAL A 535 2.51 7.17 -9.15
C VAL A 535 2.70 7.87 -10.49
N PHE A 536 1.93 8.92 -10.77
CA PHE A 536 2.04 9.70 -11.99
C PHE A 536 1.71 11.16 -11.74
N THR A 537 2.22 12.04 -12.60
CA THR A 537 1.87 13.46 -12.60
C THR A 537 0.52 13.62 -13.30
N SER A 538 -0.44 14.29 -12.68
CA SER A 538 -1.63 14.75 -13.38
C SER A 538 -1.85 16.24 -13.20
N ARG A 539 -2.42 16.87 -14.23
CA ARG A 539 -2.85 18.27 -14.18
C ARG A 539 -4.36 18.40 -14.09
N ARG A 540 -5.09 17.29 -13.87
CA ARG A 540 -6.54 17.29 -13.61
C ARG A 540 -6.86 18.06 -12.32
N THR A 541 -8.06 18.61 -12.20
CA THR A 541 -8.52 19.21 -10.94
C THR A 541 -8.68 18.15 -9.86
N TYR A 542 -8.51 18.54 -8.59
CA TYR A 542 -8.84 17.67 -7.46
C TYR A 542 -10.27 17.96 -7.00
N GLY A 543 -11.21 17.24 -7.61
CA GLY A 543 -12.64 17.41 -7.36
C GLY A 543 -13.06 18.88 -7.42
N ASN A 544 -13.51 19.42 -6.27
CA ASN A 544 -13.84 20.83 -6.13
C ASN A 544 -12.90 21.58 -5.18
N LEU A 545 -11.80 20.95 -4.73
CA LEU A 545 -10.83 21.55 -3.81
C LEU A 545 -9.73 22.33 -4.56
N LEU A 546 -9.04 21.67 -5.48
CA LEU A 546 -7.99 22.29 -6.29
C LEU A 546 -8.49 22.46 -7.72
N THR A 547 -8.91 23.68 -8.06
CA THR A 547 -9.53 24.03 -9.35
C THR A 547 -8.73 25.13 -10.05
N GLY A 548 -8.94 25.32 -11.37
CA GLY A 548 -8.29 26.38 -12.14
C GLY A 548 -7.75 25.89 -13.48
N ALA A 549 -6.77 26.61 -14.04
CA ALA A 549 -6.08 26.21 -15.27
C ALA A 549 -5.14 25.01 -15.04
N SER A 550 -4.91 24.17 -16.06
CA SER A 550 -4.08 22.95 -15.93
C SER A 550 -2.66 23.23 -15.47
N ALA A 551 -2.11 24.42 -15.78
CA ALA A 551 -0.80 24.85 -15.30
C ALA A 551 -0.73 25.13 -13.79
N ALA A 552 -1.87 25.29 -13.12
CA ALA A 552 -1.95 25.73 -11.72
C ALA A 552 -2.38 24.62 -10.74
N VAL A 553 -2.68 23.41 -11.20
CA VAL A 553 -3.23 22.31 -10.36
C VAL A 553 -2.50 20.98 -10.56
N LYS A 554 -1.19 21.05 -10.77
CA LYS A 554 -0.36 19.88 -11.04
C LYS A 554 -0.07 19.13 -9.74
N GLU A 555 -0.44 17.86 -9.65
CA GLU A 555 -0.27 17.03 -8.46
C GLU A 555 0.14 15.60 -8.82
N LEU A 556 0.61 14.85 -7.82
CA LEU A 556 0.81 13.41 -7.94
C LEU A 556 -0.48 12.64 -7.64
N TRP A 557 -0.75 11.66 -8.48
CA TRP A 557 -1.86 10.72 -8.37
C TRP A 557 -1.31 9.30 -8.35
N VAL A 558 -2.05 8.39 -7.72
CA VAL A 558 -1.67 6.99 -7.59
C VAL A 558 -2.81 6.10 -8.07
N ALA A 559 -2.48 5.05 -8.80
CA ALA A 559 -3.42 4.03 -9.25
C ALA A 559 -2.91 2.62 -8.93
N ALA A 560 -3.85 1.71 -8.67
CA ALA A 560 -3.58 0.28 -8.61
C ALA A 560 -3.57 -0.30 -10.04
N ILE A 561 -2.72 -1.30 -10.26
CA ILE A 561 -2.66 -2.12 -11.47
C ILE A 561 -2.70 -3.60 -11.05
N ASP A 562 -3.59 -4.38 -11.65
CA ASP A 562 -3.73 -5.81 -11.35
C ASP A 562 -2.42 -6.58 -11.63
N LEU A 563 -2.01 -7.46 -10.68
CA LEU A 563 -0.79 -8.28 -10.84
C LEU A 563 -0.89 -9.30 -11.97
N ASN A 564 -2.10 -9.78 -12.25
CA ASN A 564 -2.41 -10.79 -13.27
C ASN A 564 -2.87 -10.15 -14.58
N ALA A 565 -2.28 -9.02 -14.96
CA ALA A 565 -2.57 -8.34 -16.21
C ALA A 565 -2.49 -9.29 -17.41
N SER A 566 -3.43 -9.13 -18.35
CA SER A 566 -3.43 -9.86 -19.62
C SER A 566 -3.03 -8.93 -20.75
N PRO A 567 -2.24 -9.39 -21.75
CA PRO A 567 -1.86 -8.56 -22.88
C PRO A 567 -3.08 -7.93 -23.57
N GLY A 568 -3.01 -6.62 -23.85
CA GLY A 568 -4.08 -5.89 -24.53
C GLY A 568 -5.33 -5.55 -23.68
N VAL A 569 -5.36 -5.92 -22.39
CA VAL A 569 -6.46 -5.63 -21.47
C VAL A 569 -6.02 -4.58 -20.46
N ASP A 570 -6.82 -3.52 -20.25
CA ASP A 570 -6.56 -2.47 -19.27
C ASP A 570 -6.62 -3.02 -17.83
N PRO A 571 -5.46 -3.19 -17.16
CA PRO A 571 -5.38 -3.74 -15.81
C PRO A 571 -5.44 -2.64 -14.74
N SER A 572 -5.62 -1.38 -15.13
CA SER A 572 -5.60 -0.26 -14.20
C SER A 572 -6.92 -0.09 -13.47
N HIS A 573 -6.83 0.65 -12.36
CA HIS A 573 -7.98 1.12 -11.61
C HIS A 573 -8.00 2.65 -11.54
N PRO A 574 -9.17 3.24 -11.29
CA PRO A 574 -9.31 4.67 -11.07
C PRO A 574 -8.38 5.24 -10.00
N PRO A 575 -7.67 6.36 -10.29
CA PRO A 575 -6.63 6.85 -9.41
C PRO A 575 -7.20 7.67 -8.25
N PHE A 576 -6.43 7.75 -7.17
CA PHE A 576 -6.63 8.72 -6.10
C PHE A 576 -5.50 9.75 -6.07
N LEU A 577 -5.80 10.96 -5.61
CA LEU A 577 -4.76 11.96 -5.32
C LEU A 577 -3.88 11.44 -4.18
N LEU A 578 -2.55 11.48 -4.31
CA LEU A 578 -1.63 11.14 -3.22
C LEU A 578 -1.83 12.12 -2.05
N PRO A 579 -2.36 11.70 -0.88
CA PRO A 579 -2.64 12.60 0.22
C PRO A 579 -1.36 13.10 0.90
N GLY A 580 -1.47 14.24 1.59
CA GLY A 580 -0.37 14.84 2.35
C GLY A 580 0.60 15.68 1.52
N GLN A 581 0.42 15.76 0.20
CA GLN A 581 1.15 16.71 -0.65
C GLN A 581 0.89 18.16 -0.24
N ASP A 582 1.87 19.04 -0.45
CA ASP A 582 1.64 20.48 -0.46
C ASP A 582 1.02 20.88 -1.80
N GLN A 583 -0.30 21.12 -1.81
CA GLN A 583 -1.06 21.40 -3.02
C GLN A 583 -0.74 22.75 -3.68
N SER A 584 0.10 23.58 -3.04
CA SER A 584 0.56 24.85 -3.62
C SER A 584 1.86 24.70 -4.41
N SER A 585 2.54 23.55 -4.34
CA SER A 585 3.88 23.41 -4.89
C SER A 585 3.98 22.85 -6.31
N LEU A 586 2.85 22.54 -6.96
CA LEU A 586 2.79 22.03 -8.34
C LEU A 586 3.66 20.77 -8.52
N ASN A 587 3.28 19.72 -7.81
CA ASN A 587 4.09 18.52 -7.61
C ASN A 587 4.12 17.64 -8.87
N MET A 588 5.30 17.14 -9.23
CA MET A 588 5.46 16.32 -10.42
C MET A 588 6.63 15.34 -10.33
N ARG A 589 6.64 14.39 -11.26
CA ARG A 589 7.71 13.44 -11.53
C ARG A 589 8.10 12.65 -10.28
N GLY A 590 7.12 11.88 -9.78
CA GLY A 590 7.31 11.00 -8.64
C GLY A 590 8.17 9.78 -8.99
N PHE A 591 9.18 9.50 -8.16
CA PHE A 591 9.96 8.28 -8.17
C PHE A 591 9.75 7.53 -6.86
N TRP A 592 9.38 6.26 -6.97
CA TRP A 592 9.10 5.43 -5.82
C TRP A 592 10.29 4.54 -5.51
N ALA A 593 10.74 4.55 -4.27
CA ALA A 593 11.82 3.70 -3.79
C ALA A 593 11.45 3.06 -2.45
N LEU A 594 12.06 1.91 -2.14
CA LEU A 594 11.98 1.36 -0.79
C LEU A 594 12.67 2.31 0.21
N ASP A 595 12.31 2.17 1.47
CA ASP A 595 13.04 2.87 2.52
C ASP A 595 14.39 2.19 2.76
N PRO A 596 15.43 2.96 3.15
CA PRO A 596 16.61 2.42 3.79
C PRO A 596 16.27 1.35 4.84
N CYS A 597 16.85 0.15 4.70
CA CYS A 597 16.54 -0.97 5.57
C CYS A 597 16.98 -0.71 7.02
N LYS A 598 16.22 -1.27 7.96
CA LYS A 598 16.45 -1.24 9.40
C LYS A 598 17.13 -2.53 9.86
N GLY A 599 18.00 -2.41 10.87
CA GLY A 599 18.67 -3.57 11.47
C GLY A 599 17.73 -4.44 12.32
N ASP A 600 18.18 -5.66 12.63
CA ASP A 600 17.42 -6.62 13.44
C ASP A 600 17.01 -6.03 14.82
N GLY A 601 15.80 -6.37 15.26
CA GLY A 601 15.19 -5.88 16.50
C GLY A 601 14.56 -4.49 16.42
N GLN A 602 14.71 -3.76 15.32
CA GLN A 602 14.02 -2.48 15.10
C GLN A 602 12.56 -2.68 14.68
N GLY A 603 11.68 -1.76 15.06
CA GLY A 603 10.27 -1.83 14.68
C GLY A 603 10.04 -1.73 13.17
N CYS A 604 9.15 -2.56 12.64
CA CYS A 604 8.85 -2.65 11.21
C CYS A 604 7.36 -2.80 10.93
N ALA A 605 6.94 -2.41 9.72
CA ALA A 605 5.61 -2.71 9.20
C ALA A 605 5.59 -3.89 8.23
N SER A 606 6.72 -4.19 7.57
CA SER A 606 6.90 -5.37 6.70
C SER A 606 8.38 -5.70 6.55
N GLY A 607 8.71 -6.91 6.08
CA GLY A 607 10.09 -7.31 5.83
C GLY A 607 10.85 -6.44 4.82
N THR A 608 10.15 -5.72 3.92
CA THR A 608 10.78 -4.73 3.02
C THR A 608 11.46 -3.57 3.74
N GLU A 609 11.13 -3.32 5.01
CA GLU A 609 11.81 -2.33 5.84
C GLU A 609 13.04 -2.90 6.55
N CYS A 610 13.31 -4.20 6.44
CA CYS A 610 14.29 -4.92 7.25
C CYS A 610 15.46 -5.40 6.41
N CYS A 611 16.69 -5.20 6.89
CA CYS A 611 17.89 -5.61 6.14
C CYS A 611 17.96 -7.13 5.99
N GLY A 612 17.44 -7.87 6.96
CA GLY A 612 17.29 -9.32 6.90
C GLY A 612 16.07 -9.80 6.10
N GLY A 613 15.16 -8.89 5.73
CA GLY A 613 14.01 -9.18 4.88
C GLY A 613 12.77 -9.72 5.57
N PHE A 614 12.73 -9.82 6.90
CA PHE A 614 11.59 -10.37 7.64
C PHE A 614 11.12 -9.44 8.75
N CYS A 615 9.81 -9.41 8.97
CA CYS A 615 9.16 -8.62 10.02
C CYS A 615 8.12 -9.48 10.75
N ASP A 616 8.33 -9.75 12.05
CA ASP A 616 7.39 -10.58 12.81
C ASP A 616 7.17 -10.10 14.26
N GLY A 617 6.13 -10.63 14.89
CA GLY A 617 5.66 -10.23 16.22
C GLY A 617 6.48 -10.74 17.40
N SER A 618 7.78 -11.00 17.26
CA SER A 618 8.61 -11.43 18.40
C SER A 618 9.21 -10.27 19.21
N GLY A 619 8.70 -9.05 19.05
CA GLY A 619 9.07 -7.95 19.93
C GLY A 619 8.71 -8.24 21.39
N PRO A 620 9.32 -7.52 22.36
CA PRO A 620 9.08 -7.76 23.80
C PRO A 620 7.60 -7.73 24.22
N ASP A 621 6.78 -6.95 23.50
CA ASP A 621 5.33 -6.82 23.73
C ASP A 621 4.48 -7.48 22.63
N GLY A 622 5.07 -8.37 21.83
CA GLY A 622 4.44 -8.94 20.63
C GLY A 622 4.44 -8.01 19.41
N GLY A 623 5.13 -6.86 19.50
CA GLY A 623 5.25 -5.90 18.40
C GLY A 623 6.09 -6.44 17.24
N LEU A 624 5.81 -5.93 16.04
CA LEU A 624 6.54 -6.29 14.82
C LEU A 624 7.96 -5.72 14.82
N VAL A 625 8.96 -6.60 14.70
CA VAL A 625 10.40 -6.23 14.67
C VAL A 625 11.15 -6.94 13.54
N CYS A 626 12.20 -6.28 13.05
CA CYS A 626 13.04 -6.77 11.96
C CYS A 626 13.87 -8.00 12.36
N LYS A 627 14.03 -8.92 11.40
CA LYS A 627 14.83 -10.13 11.53
C LYS A 627 15.50 -10.55 10.23
N SER A 628 16.38 -11.53 10.37
CA SER A 628 17.14 -12.19 9.33
C SER A 628 16.59 -13.55 8.87
N ALA A 629 15.61 -14.13 9.55
CA ALA A 629 14.96 -15.38 9.13
C ALA A 629 13.56 -15.56 9.76
N SER A 630 12.72 -16.32 9.05
CA SER A 630 11.42 -16.84 9.51
C SER A 630 11.22 -18.28 8.99
N ALA A 631 10.27 -19.02 9.57
CA ALA A 631 9.92 -20.37 9.09
C ALA A 631 9.28 -20.36 7.69
N CYS A 632 8.54 -19.29 7.37
CA CYS A 632 8.05 -18.94 6.04
C CYS A 632 7.91 -17.41 5.95
N ALA A 633 7.85 -16.87 4.73
CA ALA A 633 7.75 -15.44 4.48
C ALA A 633 6.27 -14.98 4.44
N SER A 634 5.94 -13.97 5.25
CA SER A 634 4.61 -13.33 5.25
C SER A 634 4.49 -12.35 4.07
N ASP A 635 3.30 -11.81 3.82
CA ASP A 635 3.14 -10.74 2.82
C ASP A 635 4.08 -9.55 3.13
N GLY A 636 4.88 -9.15 2.15
CA GLY A 636 5.90 -8.10 2.32
C GLY A 636 7.23 -8.57 2.90
N ASP A 637 7.39 -9.85 3.24
CA ASP A 637 8.68 -10.43 3.60
C ASP A 637 9.44 -10.94 2.36
N ARG A 638 10.74 -11.12 2.55
CA ARG A 638 11.65 -11.59 1.52
C ARG A 638 11.37 -13.04 1.13
N CYS A 639 11.40 -13.30 -0.18
CA CYS A 639 11.36 -14.64 -0.77
C CYS A 639 12.35 -14.75 -1.92
N GLU A 640 12.67 -15.98 -2.33
CA GLU A 640 13.40 -16.26 -3.57
C GLU A 640 12.50 -16.96 -4.61
N LYS A 641 11.49 -17.68 -4.12
CA LYS A 641 10.49 -18.40 -4.94
C LYS A 641 9.14 -18.44 -4.24
N ASN A 642 8.10 -18.81 -4.98
CA ASN A 642 6.72 -18.83 -4.47
C ASN A 642 6.58 -19.72 -3.22
N GLU A 643 7.27 -20.86 -3.17
CA GLU A 643 7.15 -21.82 -2.06
C GLU A 643 7.71 -21.30 -0.72
N ASP A 644 8.46 -20.19 -0.73
CA ASP A 644 8.95 -19.57 0.50
C ASP A 644 7.83 -18.82 1.23
N CYS A 645 6.75 -18.44 0.52
CA CYS A 645 5.64 -17.66 1.07
C CYS A 645 4.67 -18.53 1.86
N CYS A 646 4.30 -18.10 3.07
CA CYS A 646 3.42 -18.87 3.97
C CYS A 646 2.08 -19.27 3.33
N ASN A 647 1.54 -18.41 2.45
CA ASN A 647 0.24 -18.57 1.82
C ASN A 647 0.33 -18.98 0.33
N ALA A 648 1.45 -19.56 -0.10
CA ALA A 648 1.64 -19.99 -1.50
C ALA A 648 0.52 -20.89 -2.05
N PRO A 649 -0.02 -21.89 -1.30
CA PRO A 649 -1.16 -22.70 -1.78
C PRO A 649 -2.45 -21.89 -2.02
N SER A 650 -2.57 -20.71 -1.41
CA SER A 650 -3.70 -19.80 -1.55
C SER A 650 -3.47 -18.75 -2.67
N GLY A 651 -2.36 -18.83 -3.40
CA GLY A 651 -2.06 -17.98 -4.54
C GLY A 651 -1.07 -16.84 -4.28
N THR A 652 -0.45 -16.78 -3.09
CA THR A 652 0.66 -15.84 -2.84
C THR A 652 1.86 -16.19 -3.72
N ILE A 653 2.45 -15.17 -4.36
CA ILE A 653 3.58 -15.34 -5.28
C ILE A 653 4.77 -14.49 -4.82
N CYS A 654 5.96 -14.91 -5.19
CA CYS A 654 7.19 -14.15 -4.99
C CYS A 654 7.44 -13.23 -6.18
N VAL A 655 7.39 -11.92 -5.95
CA VAL A 655 7.60 -10.89 -6.97
C VAL A 655 8.68 -9.93 -6.49
N ASN A 656 9.73 -9.78 -7.30
CA ASN A 656 10.90 -8.97 -6.95
C ASN A 656 11.43 -9.28 -5.53
N HIS A 657 11.60 -10.56 -5.22
CA HIS A 657 12.03 -11.06 -3.91
C HIS A 657 11.11 -10.71 -2.73
N VAL A 658 9.84 -10.39 -2.97
CA VAL A 658 8.86 -10.08 -1.92
C VAL A 658 7.61 -10.93 -2.09
N CYS A 659 7.15 -11.55 -1.01
CA CYS A 659 5.88 -12.27 -1.03
C CYS A 659 4.73 -11.29 -1.21
N SER A 660 3.89 -11.55 -2.20
CA SER A 660 2.72 -10.75 -2.53
C SER A 660 1.49 -11.64 -2.54
N GLU A 661 0.55 -11.37 -1.65
CA GLU A 661 -0.77 -11.98 -1.68
C GLU A 661 -1.51 -11.62 -2.98
N PRO A 662 -2.43 -12.49 -3.46
CA PRO A 662 -3.26 -12.15 -4.60
C PRO A 662 -4.19 -10.98 -4.27
N GLY A 663 -4.62 -10.25 -5.30
CA GLY A 663 -5.64 -9.22 -5.15
C GLY A 663 -6.91 -9.78 -4.52
N PRO A 664 -7.62 -9.00 -3.68
CA PRO A 664 -8.89 -9.43 -3.13
C PRO A 664 -9.87 -9.74 -4.26
N ARG A 665 -10.57 -10.86 -4.16
CA ARG A 665 -11.54 -11.35 -5.17
C ARG A 665 -12.92 -10.79 -4.95
#